data_AF-A0A7H8PXA2-F1
#
_entry.id   AF-A0A7H8PXA2-F1
#
_cell.length_a   1.000
_cell.length_b   1.000
_cell.length_c   1.000
_cell.angle_alpha   90.00
_cell.angle_beta   90.00
_cell.angle_gamma   90.00
#
_symmetry.space_group_name_H-M   'P 1'
#
loop_
_entity.id
_entity.type
_entity.pdbx_description
1 polymer ?
#
loop_
_entity_poly.entity_id
_entity_poly.type
_entity_poly.pdbx_seq_one_letter_code
_entity_poly.pdbx_strand_id
1 'polypeptide(L)'
;MWCKAFVITITLMSLFAGGCTQEPDNKAGEPEQNTPPAEKPNNGKKPKKDPGDNPADEVPSEPEPEPEPEPEPEPDPDPEPEPDPDPDPDTPAEQATCLPAGESADPDTDYVLPEFERGAMPSHAGLIMKEHMAALALVSYADATHAAVADGDWCNPDVWHNKSIPGDGARVVIGEGIHVNYTGYENAHLNTIRIDGTLQFAVDVNTKLVFDTLYVDGRGTLEIGRADRPVDSEIKSELVIGAGGNIDVDWDPMLLSRGIISHGKTTIHGMKKTTHLKVASDPRQGDDLILLAEIPDNWRTGDTLIISGSRFSGWKWDNDIRDTRYYGTQDEVRTITRISGNQVTLDKPLVFDHFSPRSDLKISVANMTRNIQISSEGGSDLPAHQRGHVMFMHNPHVDVRYAAFTDLGRTDKSVESFDIQNIETVLPTSNIRGRYSFHFHRAGTDNQRSPAVAVGNVVYGSPGWGYVHHDSHAQLVGNISFDTFGAGFVAETGNETGEWRNNLAIRAEGNKAFNPKNGNDVSSFDIGRTGDGFWFQGRMVHSIDNIAASVNHGFVYFHRGTGMLDFSPELFTLPEALGLGKAATADDVPILAFDGNEAFACTVGLFILKANTKQQHDVFTTLKNFTAWEVRAGAAIEYTAHYLVRDFDLVGNTPEPYRAPLYGIEFGNNTSDMVVNNAMIQNFPKGIVLGKVHTDAEPSGFDQFVVIDGEFSGVESPIDEYDSTVDLIIDSEQLQPDRFSIQLDDSEPFRYLSSSTTAGSGIQYSGRKTDSIGINPLPGGVDEMGVPFYDMIAILEQDGYFQSDNGNYYAIVEQYFSDRASGEVHKYGFKTLLGSELMDAIRNPDSSWGKAIFSGRINLQSQSPMVENDAVATLPGVELQIDVLANDRDPEGEKLTVDGILQPRNGQVYLNADGTLTYRPSIEFQGSDEFHYWATDGQGNYSKGIVSVRVGS
;
A
#
# COMPACT_ATOMS: atom_id res chain seq x y z
N MET A 1 33.52 24.37 49.32
CA MET A 1 32.92 24.69 50.63
C MET A 1 31.96 23.55 50.97
N TRP A 2 32.30 22.74 51.99
CA TRP A 2 31.44 21.88 52.86
C TRP A 2 30.23 21.13 52.25
N CYS A 3 30.01 19.83 52.44
CA CYS A 3 30.63 18.81 53.30
C CYS A 3 30.02 17.42 52.97
N LYS A 4 30.87 16.38 52.94
CA LYS A 4 30.67 14.98 53.44
C LYS A 4 29.51 14.13 52.91
N ALA A 5 29.56 12.81 52.83
CA ALA A 5 30.57 11.75 52.86
C ALA A 5 29.73 10.45 52.96
N PHE A 6 29.99 9.42 52.16
CA PHE A 6 29.95 8.05 52.68
C PHE A 6 30.87 7.16 51.84
N VAL A 7 31.73 6.47 52.56
CA VAL A 7 32.85 5.65 52.12
C VAL A 7 32.50 4.22 52.51
N ILE A 8 32.62 3.27 51.58
CA ILE A 8 33.06 1.91 51.90
C ILE A 8 34.14 1.56 50.88
N THR A 9 35.28 1.10 51.39
CA THR A 9 36.53 0.93 50.66
C THR A 9 37.11 -0.47 50.88
N ILE A 10 37.92 -0.88 49.88
CA ILE A 10 39.18 -1.67 50.00
C ILE A 10 38.93 -3.18 50.21
N THR A 11 39.54 -4.13 49.46
CA THR A 11 40.99 -4.30 49.30
C THR A 11 41.44 -5.39 48.28
N LEU A 12 42.44 -5.02 47.46
CA LEU A 12 43.74 -5.70 47.12
C LEU A 12 43.83 -7.09 46.46
N MET A 13 44.50 -7.15 45.29
CA MET A 13 45.90 -7.65 45.04
C MET A 13 46.06 -7.93 43.53
N SER A 14 47.20 -7.86 42.81
CA SER A 14 48.51 -7.21 42.90
C SER A 14 49.37 -7.68 41.69
N LEU A 15 50.26 -6.81 41.17
CA LEU A 15 51.60 -7.09 40.56
C LEU A 15 51.65 -7.79 39.17
N PHE A 16 52.39 -7.36 38.12
CA PHE A 16 53.78 -6.84 37.96
C PHE A 16 53.93 -6.00 36.64
N ALA A 17 54.53 -4.79 36.64
CA ALA A 17 55.90 -4.40 36.20
C ALA A 17 56.20 -4.51 34.67
N GLY A 18 56.78 -3.54 33.96
CA GLY A 18 57.32 -2.21 34.28
C GLY A 18 57.99 -1.55 33.05
N GLY A 19 58.39 -0.27 33.16
CA GLY A 19 59.37 0.37 32.25
C GLY A 19 59.12 1.85 31.91
N CYS A 20 59.65 2.77 32.72
CA CYS A 20 59.83 4.21 32.47
C CYS A 20 60.83 4.47 31.30
N THR A 21 60.92 5.62 30.59
CA THR A 21 61.20 7.00 31.06
C THR A 21 61.11 8.06 29.93
N GLN A 22 60.70 9.28 30.32
CA GLN A 22 61.22 10.63 29.92
C GLN A 22 60.73 11.40 28.67
N GLU A 23 59.90 12.41 28.94
CA GLU A 23 59.85 13.78 28.34
C GLU A 23 61.15 14.59 28.63
N PRO A 24 61.48 15.77 28.01
CA PRO A 24 60.57 16.93 27.84
C PRO A 24 60.79 17.96 26.68
N ASP A 25 59.81 18.86 26.56
CA ASP A 25 59.89 20.33 26.38
C ASP A 25 60.22 21.07 25.05
N ASN A 26 59.22 21.87 24.64
CA ASN A 26 59.18 23.33 24.40
C ASN A 26 59.68 24.01 23.08
N LYS A 27 58.68 24.60 22.39
CA LYS A 27 58.47 26.03 22.03
C LYS A 27 59.24 26.74 20.89
N ALA A 28 58.40 27.37 20.04
CA ALA A 28 58.36 28.80 19.63
C ALA A 28 58.70 29.18 18.18
N GLY A 29 57.80 29.97 17.57
CA GLY A 29 58.19 31.12 16.72
C GLY A 29 57.59 31.21 15.29
N GLU A 30 56.43 31.87 15.15
CA GLU A 30 55.95 32.58 13.94
C GLU A 30 56.77 33.88 13.68
N PRO A 31 56.46 34.78 12.71
CA PRO A 31 55.78 34.71 11.38
C PRO A 31 56.57 35.46 10.26
N GLU A 32 56.10 35.48 8.98
CA GLU A 32 55.99 36.70 8.14
C GLU A 32 55.37 36.47 6.74
N GLN A 33 54.93 37.59 6.13
CA GLN A 33 53.92 37.76 5.07
C GLN A 33 54.47 37.95 3.62
N ASN A 34 53.51 37.95 2.66
CA ASN A 34 53.37 38.80 1.46
C ASN A 34 53.69 38.29 0.01
N THR A 35 52.65 38.46 -0.82
CA THR A 35 52.43 38.49 -2.30
C THR A 35 53.25 39.56 -3.09
N PRO A 36 53.02 39.83 -4.42
CA PRO A 36 52.85 39.05 -5.68
C PRO A 36 53.82 39.59 -6.81
N PRO A 37 53.66 39.36 -8.15
CA PRO A 37 52.83 40.24 -9.04
C PRO A 37 52.30 39.59 -10.38
N ALA A 38 51.90 40.44 -11.36
CA ALA A 38 50.78 40.34 -12.31
C ALA A 38 51.08 40.27 -13.85
N GLU A 39 50.01 40.02 -14.64
CA GLU A 39 49.57 40.51 -15.99
C GLU A 39 50.26 40.19 -17.37
N LYS A 40 49.46 39.52 -18.25
CA LYS A 40 49.11 39.68 -19.71
C LYS A 40 50.06 40.37 -20.73
N PRO A 41 50.09 39.97 -22.04
CA PRO A 41 49.07 40.39 -23.04
C PRO A 41 48.78 39.41 -24.22
N ASN A 42 48.02 39.94 -25.19
CA ASN A 42 47.09 39.38 -26.18
C ASN A 42 47.69 39.06 -27.59
N ASN A 43 46.85 38.47 -28.46
CA ASN A 43 46.83 38.42 -29.95
C ASN A 43 47.54 37.27 -30.73
N GLY A 44 46.71 36.43 -31.39
CA GLY A 44 46.57 36.48 -32.87
C GLY A 44 47.15 35.35 -33.74
N LYS A 45 46.28 34.83 -34.63
CA LYS A 45 46.50 34.22 -35.97
C LYS A 45 46.68 32.69 -36.14
N LYS A 46 45.68 32.08 -36.82
CA LYS A 46 45.76 30.95 -37.80
C LYS A 46 46.86 31.21 -38.87
N PRO A 47 47.42 30.23 -39.65
CA PRO A 47 46.66 29.24 -40.46
C PRO A 47 47.34 27.89 -40.89
N LYS A 48 46.55 27.00 -41.55
CA LYS A 48 46.82 26.06 -42.70
C LYS A 48 48.07 25.12 -42.64
N LYS A 49 48.12 23.87 -43.14
CA LYS A 49 47.45 23.17 -44.26
C LYS A 49 47.88 21.66 -44.25
N ASP A 50 46.98 20.81 -44.75
CA ASP A 50 47.06 19.40 -45.25
C ASP A 50 48.19 19.14 -46.30
N PRO A 51 48.42 17.93 -46.95
CA PRO A 51 47.41 16.91 -47.36
C PRO A 51 47.82 15.44 -47.70
N GLY A 52 46.83 14.66 -48.18
CA GLY A 52 46.93 13.50 -49.11
C GLY A 52 46.04 12.32 -48.70
N ASP A 53 45.21 11.67 -49.51
CA ASP A 53 44.92 11.69 -50.96
C ASP A 53 43.52 11.06 -51.23
N ASN A 54 42.88 11.52 -52.31
CA ASN A 54 41.67 10.99 -52.98
C ASN A 54 42.12 10.31 -54.30
N PRO A 55 41.31 9.52 -55.05
CA PRO A 55 40.44 10.10 -56.12
C PRO A 55 39.19 9.22 -56.46
N ALA A 56 38.19 9.59 -57.28
CA ALA A 56 38.21 10.12 -58.66
C ALA A 56 36.78 10.66 -59.01
N ASP A 57 36.57 11.86 -59.56
CA ASP A 57 36.67 12.38 -60.96
C ASP A 57 35.28 12.36 -61.66
N GLU A 58 34.76 13.32 -62.45
CA GLU A 58 35.24 14.56 -63.10
C GLU A 58 34.02 15.36 -63.70
N VAL A 59 33.78 16.62 -63.28
CA VAL A 59 33.74 17.97 -63.96
C VAL A 59 33.50 18.04 -65.52
N PRO A 60 33.08 19.16 -66.24
CA PRO A 60 32.90 20.61 -65.92
C PRO A 60 31.72 21.48 -66.49
N SER A 61 31.65 22.71 -65.94
CA SER A 61 31.54 24.07 -66.55
C SER A 61 30.20 24.81 -66.77
N GLU A 62 30.12 25.97 -66.11
CA GLU A 62 29.31 27.19 -66.34
C GLU A 62 29.88 28.05 -67.50
N PRO A 63 29.13 28.98 -68.16
CA PRO A 63 28.60 30.23 -67.55
C PRO A 63 27.27 30.82 -68.10
N GLU A 64 26.71 31.80 -67.35
CA GLU A 64 25.49 32.62 -67.64
C GLU A 64 25.49 33.36 -68.99
N PRO A 65 24.29 33.70 -69.53
CA PRO A 65 23.80 35.09 -69.42
C PRO A 65 22.25 35.28 -69.37
N GLU A 66 21.79 36.39 -68.76
CA GLU A 66 20.50 37.08 -69.04
C GLU A 66 20.55 37.84 -70.41
N PRO A 67 19.50 38.52 -70.94
CA PRO A 67 18.02 38.50 -70.75
C PRO A 67 17.22 38.51 -72.11
N GLU A 68 15.88 38.65 -72.05
CA GLU A 68 14.89 39.20 -73.03
C GLU A 68 13.65 38.29 -73.28
N PRO A 69 12.46 38.80 -73.70
CA PRO A 69 11.47 39.49 -72.86
C PRO A 69 10.03 38.91 -73.01
N GLU A 70 9.13 39.44 -72.18
CA GLU A 70 7.66 39.37 -72.08
C GLU A 70 6.79 38.66 -73.15
N PRO A 71 5.64 38.12 -72.70
CA PRO A 71 4.38 38.72 -73.15
C PRO A 71 3.37 38.95 -72.00
N GLU A 72 2.79 40.15 -71.97
CA GLU A 72 1.48 40.47 -71.37
C GLU A 72 0.38 40.47 -72.47
N PRO A 73 -0.94 40.53 -72.14
CA PRO A 73 -1.65 40.08 -70.94
C PRO A 73 -2.98 39.33 -71.27
N GLU A 74 -3.52 38.59 -70.29
CA GLU A 74 -4.98 38.41 -70.15
C GLU A 74 -5.40 38.84 -68.71
N PRO A 75 -6.61 39.38 -68.52
CA PRO A 75 -6.95 40.24 -67.39
C PRO A 75 -7.34 39.50 -66.10
N ASP A 76 -7.04 40.15 -64.97
CA ASP A 76 -7.24 39.72 -63.59
C ASP A 76 -8.69 39.29 -63.23
N PRO A 77 -8.85 38.22 -62.42
CA PRO A 77 -9.95 38.11 -61.46
C PRO A 77 -9.65 38.92 -60.18
N ASP A 78 -10.71 39.46 -59.57
CA ASP A 78 -10.73 40.29 -58.35
C ASP A 78 -9.84 39.79 -57.19
N PRO A 79 -9.37 40.72 -56.32
CA PRO A 79 -8.32 40.45 -55.34
C PRO A 79 -8.75 39.48 -54.23
N GLU A 80 -7.93 38.44 -54.01
CA GLU A 80 -7.91 37.68 -52.76
C GLU A 80 -7.43 38.58 -51.60
N PRO A 81 -8.00 38.45 -50.39
CA PRO A 81 -7.56 39.19 -49.22
C PRO A 81 -6.15 38.75 -48.79
N GLU A 82 -5.36 39.69 -48.29
CA GLU A 82 -3.98 39.48 -47.82
C GLU A 82 -3.85 38.29 -46.85
N PRO A 83 -2.73 37.55 -46.86
CA PRO A 83 -2.47 36.53 -45.85
C PRO A 83 -2.31 37.22 -44.49
N ASP A 84 -3.11 36.77 -43.51
CA ASP A 84 -2.98 37.17 -42.12
C ASP A 84 -1.53 36.95 -41.63
N PRO A 85 -0.97 37.87 -40.83
CA PRO A 85 0.34 37.68 -40.22
C PRO A 85 0.31 36.45 -39.30
N ASP A 86 1.38 35.65 -39.35
CA ASP A 86 1.60 34.49 -38.48
C ASP A 86 1.26 34.81 -37.01
N PRO A 87 0.53 33.94 -36.30
CA PRO A 87 0.16 34.19 -34.91
C PRO A 87 1.40 34.18 -34.01
N ASP A 88 1.50 35.23 -33.21
CA ASP A 88 2.45 35.37 -32.11
C ASP A 88 2.26 34.19 -31.11
N PRO A 89 3.30 33.37 -30.84
CA PRO A 89 3.19 32.21 -29.95
C PRO A 89 2.91 32.56 -28.48
N ASP A 90 2.81 33.84 -28.11
CA ASP A 90 2.48 34.31 -26.75
C ASP A 90 1.02 34.82 -26.58
N THR A 91 0.08 34.48 -27.47
CA THR A 91 -1.36 34.76 -27.23
C THR A 91 -2.03 33.64 -26.41
N PRO A 92 -2.58 33.92 -25.21
CA PRO A 92 -3.35 32.92 -24.47
C PRO A 92 -4.60 32.54 -25.28
N ALA A 93 -4.89 31.24 -25.38
CA ALA A 93 -6.22 30.78 -25.80
C ALA A 93 -7.28 31.51 -24.95
N GLU A 94 -8.30 32.05 -25.60
CA GLU A 94 -9.41 32.77 -24.96
C GLU A 94 -10.04 31.84 -23.90
N GLN A 95 -9.79 32.10 -22.62
CA GLN A 95 -10.25 31.26 -21.52
C GLN A 95 -11.77 31.39 -21.42
N ALA A 96 -12.50 30.28 -21.54
CA ALA A 96 -13.94 30.25 -21.39
C ALA A 96 -14.32 30.57 -19.94
N THR A 97 -14.78 31.79 -19.70
CA THR A 97 -15.40 32.23 -18.45
C THR A 97 -16.91 32.32 -18.67
N CYS A 98 -17.71 31.75 -17.77
CA CYS A 98 -19.16 31.85 -17.82
C CYS A 98 -19.55 33.33 -17.56
N LEU A 99 -20.02 34.04 -18.59
CA LEU A 99 -20.50 35.43 -18.42
C LEU A 99 -21.91 35.43 -17.78
N PRO A 100 -22.16 36.16 -16.68
CA PRO A 100 -23.46 36.16 -16.03
C PRO A 100 -24.53 36.90 -16.86
N ALA A 101 -25.69 36.28 -17.03
CA ALA A 101 -26.89 36.93 -17.54
C ALA A 101 -27.65 37.65 -16.41
N GLY A 102 -28.16 38.86 -16.69
CA GLY A 102 -28.77 39.76 -15.72
C GLY A 102 -30.03 39.21 -15.02
N GLU A 103 -30.19 39.61 -13.75
CA GLU A 103 -31.27 39.24 -12.84
C GLU A 103 -32.69 39.54 -13.38
N SER A 104 -33.62 38.61 -13.13
CA SER A 104 -35.04 38.95 -12.93
C SER A 104 -35.74 37.93 -12.02
N ALA A 105 -36.79 38.40 -11.34
CA ALA A 105 -37.24 37.98 -10.02
C ALA A 105 -38.40 36.96 -9.93
N ASP A 106 -38.49 36.39 -8.71
CA ASP A 106 -39.66 35.96 -7.91
C ASP A 106 -40.10 34.46 -7.95
N PRO A 107 -40.15 33.75 -6.79
CA PRO A 107 -40.58 32.36 -6.71
C PRO A 107 -41.99 32.20 -6.11
N ASP A 108 -42.75 31.23 -6.60
CA ASP A 108 -43.77 30.56 -5.80
C ASP A 108 -44.22 29.26 -6.50
N THR A 109 -43.96 28.11 -5.87
CA THR A 109 -44.95 27.04 -5.66
C THR A 109 -44.38 25.93 -4.77
N ASP A 110 -45.07 25.67 -3.67
CA ASP A 110 -44.85 24.57 -2.72
C ASP A 110 -44.96 23.17 -3.35
N TYR A 111 -44.04 22.29 -2.96
CA TYR A 111 -44.21 20.83 -3.04
C TYR A 111 -44.10 20.24 -1.63
N VAL A 112 -45.12 19.50 -1.21
CA VAL A 112 -45.20 18.80 0.08
C VAL A 112 -44.94 17.31 -0.15
N LEU A 113 -44.05 16.70 0.65
CA LEU A 113 -43.84 15.25 0.76
C LEU A 113 -43.65 14.82 2.24
N PRO A 114 -43.87 13.54 2.57
CA PRO A 114 -44.46 13.11 3.85
C PRO A 114 -43.44 12.87 4.98
N GLU A 115 -43.90 13.07 6.21
CA GLU A 115 -43.18 12.78 7.44
C GLU A 115 -43.02 11.28 7.71
N PHE A 116 -41.84 10.86 8.17
CA PHE A 116 -41.64 9.57 8.84
C PHE A 116 -40.91 9.74 10.17
N GLU A 117 -41.45 9.08 11.19
CA GLU A 117 -41.07 9.15 12.60
C GLU A 117 -39.72 8.46 12.91
N ARG A 118 -39.04 9.00 13.93
CA ARG A 118 -37.79 8.49 14.50
C ARG A 118 -38.02 7.30 15.43
N GLY A 119 -37.20 6.25 15.29
CA GLY A 119 -37.10 5.18 16.28
C GLY A 119 -35.80 4.35 16.23
N ALA A 120 -35.10 4.36 17.37
CA ALA A 120 -34.09 3.42 17.92
C ALA A 120 -32.78 3.09 17.18
N MET A 121 -31.73 2.90 17.99
CA MET A 121 -30.31 2.75 17.61
C MET A 121 -30.02 1.55 16.70
N PRO A 122 -29.13 1.68 15.70
CA PRO A 122 -29.02 0.64 14.69
C PRO A 122 -27.70 -0.16 14.80
N SER A 123 -27.70 -1.34 14.18
CA SER A 123 -26.60 -2.30 14.04
C SER A 123 -25.46 -1.78 13.14
N HIS A 124 -24.49 -2.62 12.74
CA HIS A 124 -23.40 -2.25 11.83
C HIS A 124 -23.88 -1.59 10.51
N ALA A 125 -24.96 -2.11 9.91
CA ALA A 125 -25.66 -1.49 8.77
C ALA A 125 -26.28 -0.11 9.11
N GLY A 126 -26.55 0.11 10.39
CA GLY A 126 -27.06 1.33 10.95
C GLY A 126 -26.10 2.51 10.99
N LEU A 127 -24.81 2.24 11.16
CA LEU A 127 -23.79 3.28 11.12
C LEU A 127 -23.56 3.77 9.69
N ILE A 128 -23.50 2.84 8.73
CA ILE A 128 -23.46 3.11 7.29
C ILE A 128 -24.63 4.03 6.89
N MET A 129 -25.85 3.68 7.31
CA MET A 129 -27.04 4.49 7.06
C MET A 129 -26.96 5.87 7.72
N LYS A 130 -26.40 5.99 8.93
CA LYS A 130 -26.26 7.27 9.63
C LYS A 130 -25.29 8.22 8.90
N GLU A 131 -24.13 7.73 8.49
CA GLU A 131 -23.13 8.52 7.75
C GLU A 131 -23.66 8.94 6.38
N HIS A 132 -24.30 8.01 5.68
CA HIS A 132 -24.96 8.28 4.39
C HIS A 132 -26.01 9.38 4.51
N MET A 133 -26.90 9.28 5.49
CA MET A 133 -27.95 10.27 5.72
C MET A 133 -27.39 11.63 6.16
N ALA A 134 -26.29 11.65 6.91
CA ALA A 134 -25.62 12.89 7.30
C ALA A 134 -24.99 13.59 6.09
N ALA A 135 -24.30 12.86 5.22
CA ALA A 135 -23.74 13.43 3.99
C ALA A 135 -24.85 13.97 3.07
N LEU A 136 -25.97 13.25 2.91
CA LEU A 136 -27.12 13.73 2.15
C LEU A 136 -27.77 14.99 2.74
N ALA A 137 -27.78 15.12 4.07
CA ALA A 137 -28.36 16.29 4.74
C ALA A 137 -27.58 17.59 4.44
N LEU A 138 -26.28 17.51 4.16
CA LEU A 138 -25.47 18.67 3.73
C LEU A 138 -25.97 19.25 2.39
N VAL A 139 -26.53 18.39 1.53
CA VAL A 139 -26.90 18.67 0.15
C VAL A 139 -28.38 18.39 -0.14
N SER A 140 -29.26 18.86 0.74
CA SER A 140 -30.72 18.73 0.58
C SER A 140 -31.22 19.37 -0.72
N TYR A 141 -32.19 18.71 -1.38
CA TYR A 141 -32.88 19.27 -2.54
C TYR A 141 -33.64 20.56 -2.23
N ALA A 142 -34.25 20.66 -1.03
CA ALA A 142 -35.06 21.82 -0.64
C ALA A 142 -34.23 23.11 -0.53
N ASP A 143 -32.92 22.95 -0.40
CA ASP A 143 -31.94 23.99 -0.18
C ASP A 143 -31.25 24.42 -1.49
N ALA A 144 -31.54 23.74 -2.60
CA ALA A 144 -30.93 23.99 -3.88
C ALA A 144 -31.34 25.37 -4.42
N THR A 145 -30.34 26.19 -4.74
CA THR A 145 -30.54 27.48 -5.41
C THR A 145 -30.54 27.35 -6.93
N HIS A 146 -29.86 26.31 -7.43
CA HIS A 146 -29.67 26.05 -8.85
C HIS A 146 -29.87 24.55 -9.10
N ALA A 147 -30.70 24.22 -10.07
CA ALA A 147 -30.94 22.85 -10.51
C ALA A 147 -30.74 22.77 -12.02
N ALA A 148 -29.96 21.79 -12.48
CA ALA A 148 -29.91 21.47 -13.90
C ALA A 148 -31.26 20.87 -14.32
N VAL A 149 -31.79 21.31 -15.46
CA VAL A 149 -33.09 20.89 -16.02
C VAL A 149 -32.97 20.24 -17.40
N ALA A 150 -31.78 20.25 -17.99
CA ALA A 150 -31.46 19.65 -19.28
C ALA A 150 -29.98 19.24 -19.33
N ASP A 151 -29.65 18.32 -20.25
CA ASP A 151 -28.25 18.01 -20.58
C ASP A 151 -27.57 19.20 -21.26
N GLY A 152 -26.27 19.38 -21.02
CA GLY A 152 -25.47 20.37 -21.74
C GLY A 152 -24.30 20.93 -20.96
N ASP A 153 -23.70 21.99 -21.49
CA ASP A 153 -22.52 22.63 -20.90
C ASP A 153 -22.89 23.48 -19.68
N TRP A 154 -22.04 23.45 -18.66
CA TRP A 154 -22.21 24.20 -17.39
C TRP A 154 -22.42 25.70 -17.63
N CYS A 155 -21.71 26.29 -18.58
CA CYS A 155 -21.86 27.72 -18.90
C CYS A 155 -23.08 28.04 -19.77
N ASN A 156 -23.90 27.06 -20.17
CA ASN A 156 -25.10 27.31 -20.96
C ASN A 156 -26.28 27.65 -20.03
N PRO A 157 -26.87 28.87 -20.08
CA PRO A 157 -28.03 29.21 -19.27
C PRO A 157 -29.21 28.25 -19.46
N ASP A 158 -29.41 27.67 -20.65
CA ASP A 158 -30.55 26.78 -20.92
C ASP A 158 -30.47 25.44 -20.15
N VAL A 159 -29.29 25.09 -19.60
CA VAL A 159 -29.12 23.92 -18.72
C VAL A 159 -29.75 24.14 -17.34
N TRP A 160 -29.83 25.40 -16.89
CA TRP A 160 -30.19 25.71 -15.50
C TRP A 160 -31.63 26.21 -15.36
N HIS A 161 -32.30 25.79 -14.29
CA HIS A 161 -33.59 26.35 -13.89
C HIS A 161 -33.50 27.89 -13.79
N ASN A 162 -34.54 28.59 -14.25
CA ASN A 162 -34.57 30.06 -14.38
C ASN A 162 -33.46 30.66 -15.27
N LYS A 163 -32.73 29.84 -16.03
CA LYS A 163 -31.64 30.27 -16.90
C LYS A 163 -30.52 31.03 -16.17
N SER A 164 -30.28 30.68 -14.91
CA SER A 164 -29.23 31.28 -14.07
C SER A 164 -28.05 30.33 -13.99
N ILE A 165 -26.86 30.74 -14.43
CA ILE A 165 -25.64 29.95 -14.28
C ILE A 165 -25.20 30.01 -12.81
N PRO A 166 -24.82 28.88 -12.17
CA PRO A 166 -24.32 28.89 -10.80
C PRO A 166 -23.10 29.81 -10.62
N GLY A 167 -23.19 30.71 -9.64
CA GLY A 167 -22.11 31.61 -9.22
C GLY A 167 -21.85 31.55 -7.70
N ASP A 168 -21.25 32.59 -7.12
CA ASP A 168 -20.89 32.64 -5.70
C ASP A 168 -22.05 32.27 -4.77
N GLY A 169 -21.77 31.40 -3.79
CA GLY A 169 -22.71 30.91 -2.80
C GLY A 169 -23.76 29.93 -3.33
N ALA A 170 -23.72 29.55 -4.61
CA ALA A 170 -24.71 28.65 -5.17
C ALA A 170 -24.67 27.25 -4.53
N ARG A 171 -25.86 26.71 -4.30
CA ARG A 171 -26.13 25.32 -3.94
C ARG A 171 -26.74 24.65 -5.16
N VAL A 172 -25.95 23.79 -5.80
CA VAL A 172 -26.18 23.21 -7.13
C VAL A 172 -26.65 21.77 -7.01
N VAL A 173 -27.64 21.40 -7.82
CA VAL A 173 -28.11 20.02 -7.98
C VAL A 173 -28.11 19.64 -9.46
N ILE A 174 -27.48 18.50 -9.78
CA ILE A 174 -27.57 17.83 -11.07
C ILE A 174 -28.44 16.58 -10.86
N GLY A 175 -29.68 16.65 -11.32
CA GLY A 175 -30.68 15.59 -11.10
C GLY A 175 -30.36 14.29 -11.84
N GLU A 176 -30.96 13.20 -11.38
CA GLU A 176 -30.85 11.88 -12.01
C GLU A 176 -31.19 11.93 -13.50
N GLY A 177 -30.36 11.28 -14.33
CA GLY A 177 -30.51 11.25 -15.78
C GLY A 177 -30.09 12.52 -16.52
N ILE A 178 -29.59 13.55 -15.82
CA ILE A 178 -29.06 14.78 -16.44
C ILE A 178 -27.53 14.69 -16.52
N HIS A 179 -27.00 15.04 -17.68
CA HIS A 179 -25.57 15.07 -18.00
C HIS A 179 -25.09 16.50 -18.19
N VAL A 180 -24.26 16.99 -17.26
CA VAL A 180 -23.65 18.33 -17.33
C VAL A 180 -22.18 18.22 -17.65
N ASN A 181 -21.75 18.91 -18.70
CA ASN A 181 -20.34 19.02 -19.11
C ASN A 181 -19.71 20.30 -18.53
N TYR A 182 -18.65 20.17 -17.75
CA TYR A 182 -17.96 21.26 -17.09
C TYR A 182 -16.78 21.74 -17.93
N THR A 183 -16.94 22.91 -18.54
CA THR A 183 -15.91 23.61 -19.33
C THR A 183 -15.47 24.91 -18.66
N GLY A 184 -15.91 25.17 -17.43
CA GLY A 184 -15.71 26.46 -16.75
C GLY A 184 -14.32 26.63 -16.16
N TYR A 185 -13.75 27.83 -16.30
CA TYR A 185 -12.62 28.29 -15.50
C TYR A 185 -13.12 29.37 -14.52
N GLU A 186 -13.81 28.92 -13.48
CA GLU A 186 -14.54 29.79 -12.57
C GLU A 186 -13.77 30.02 -11.26
N ASN A 187 -13.78 31.26 -10.77
CA ASN A 187 -13.38 31.57 -9.38
C ASN A 187 -14.59 31.70 -8.46
N ALA A 188 -15.80 31.41 -8.97
CA ALA A 188 -17.01 31.47 -8.16
C ALA A 188 -16.94 30.43 -7.03
N HIS A 189 -17.16 30.85 -5.80
CA HIS A 189 -17.14 30.00 -4.61
C HIS A 189 -18.50 29.34 -4.42
N LEU A 190 -18.67 28.11 -4.90
CA LEU A 190 -19.92 27.37 -4.73
C LEU A 190 -20.03 26.82 -3.30
N ASN A 191 -21.22 26.87 -2.71
CA ASN A 191 -21.43 26.30 -1.37
C ASN A 191 -21.52 24.78 -1.43
N THR A 192 -22.42 24.24 -2.25
CA THR A 192 -22.59 22.79 -2.38
C THR A 192 -22.86 22.38 -3.80
N ILE A 193 -22.37 21.21 -4.21
CA ILE A 193 -22.69 20.57 -5.49
C ILE A 193 -23.17 19.16 -5.21
N ARG A 194 -24.39 18.83 -5.64
CA ARG A 194 -24.95 17.49 -5.55
C ARG A 194 -25.09 16.89 -6.94
N ILE A 195 -24.59 15.67 -7.12
CA ILE A 195 -24.58 14.95 -8.39
C ILE A 195 -25.37 13.66 -8.23
N ASP A 196 -26.62 13.67 -8.69
CA ASP A 196 -27.47 12.47 -8.82
C ASP A 196 -27.47 11.95 -10.27
N GLY A 197 -27.18 12.82 -11.25
CA GLY A 197 -26.92 12.49 -12.64
C GLY A 197 -25.42 12.33 -12.94
N THR A 198 -24.92 13.02 -13.96
CA THR A 198 -23.49 13.01 -14.33
C THR A 198 -22.93 14.42 -14.36
N LEU A 199 -21.80 14.64 -13.68
CA LEU A 199 -20.92 15.78 -13.89
C LEU A 199 -19.64 15.30 -14.55
N GLN A 200 -19.43 15.72 -15.80
CA GLN A 200 -18.26 15.37 -16.59
C GLN A 200 -17.40 16.61 -16.82
N PHE A 201 -16.10 16.53 -16.59
CA PHE A 201 -15.17 17.61 -16.88
C PHE A 201 -14.63 17.47 -18.30
N ALA A 202 -14.46 18.59 -18.98
CA ALA A 202 -13.76 18.64 -20.24
C ALA A 202 -12.30 18.20 -20.06
N VAL A 203 -11.76 17.52 -21.07
CA VAL A 203 -10.42 16.92 -21.04
C VAL A 203 -9.41 17.68 -21.92
N ASP A 204 -9.91 18.56 -22.77
CA ASP A 204 -9.21 19.28 -23.83
C ASP A 204 -9.16 20.80 -23.59
N VAL A 205 -9.74 21.29 -22.49
CA VAL A 205 -9.68 22.70 -22.06
C VAL A 205 -9.41 22.80 -20.56
N ASN A 206 -8.71 23.86 -20.14
CA ASN A 206 -8.43 24.09 -18.73
C ASN A 206 -9.73 24.32 -17.96
N THR A 207 -9.90 23.64 -16.83
CA THR A 207 -11.06 23.78 -15.95
C THR A 207 -10.63 24.14 -14.54
N LYS A 208 -11.40 25.00 -13.88
CA LYS A 208 -11.23 25.31 -12.45
C LYS A 208 -12.59 25.42 -11.79
N LEU A 209 -12.78 24.68 -10.69
CA LEU A 209 -14.00 24.66 -9.90
C LEU A 209 -13.65 24.92 -8.43
N VAL A 210 -14.25 25.97 -7.84
CA VAL A 210 -14.07 26.30 -6.42
C VAL A 210 -15.37 26.01 -5.66
N PHE A 211 -15.30 25.19 -4.61
CA PHE A 211 -16.50 24.77 -3.87
C PHE A 211 -16.19 24.45 -2.41
N ASP A 212 -17.16 24.54 -1.49
CA ASP A 212 -17.01 23.97 -0.15
C ASP A 212 -17.26 22.45 -0.19
N THR A 213 -18.45 21.98 -0.56
CA THR A 213 -18.78 20.55 -0.53
C THR A 213 -19.29 20.02 -1.89
N LEU A 214 -18.66 18.98 -2.42
CA LEU A 214 -19.13 18.22 -3.58
C LEU A 214 -19.55 16.82 -3.14
N TYR A 215 -20.80 16.46 -3.42
CA TYR A 215 -21.41 15.19 -3.08
C TYR A 215 -21.86 14.44 -4.34
N VAL A 216 -21.45 13.18 -4.48
CA VAL A 216 -21.93 12.26 -5.53
C VAL A 216 -22.85 11.24 -4.89
N ASP A 217 -24.12 11.24 -5.30
CA ASP A 217 -25.12 10.24 -4.87
C ASP A 217 -24.76 8.85 -5.38
N GLY A 218 -25.25 7.78 -4.74
CA GLY A 218 -24.95 6.39 -5.15
C GLY A 218 -25.34 6.05 -6.59
N ARG A 219 -26.23 6.82 -7.21
CA ARG A 219 -26.61 6.70 -8.63
C ARG A 219 -25.86 7.66 -9.55
N GLY A 220 -25.23 8.69 -8.97
CA GLY A 220 -24.53 9.73 -9.69
C GLY A 220 -23.17 9.29 -10.21
N THR A 221 -22.62 10.06 -11.14
CA THR A 221 -21.28 9.87 -11.70
C THR A 221 -20.50 11.18 -11.71
N LEU A 222 -19.30 11.15 -11.13
CA LEU A 222 -18.28 12.17 -11.31
C LEU A 222 -17.22 11.64 -12.29
N GLU A 223 -17.03 12.34 -13.40
CA GLU A 223 -16.06 11.97 -14.43
C GLU A 223 -15.09 13.12 -14.72
N ILE A 224 -13.80 12.90 -14.46
CA ILE A 224 -12.69 13.79 -14.82
C ILE A 224 -11.73 12.99 -15.68
N GLY A 225 -12.08 12.82 -16.95
CA GLY A 225 -11.38 11.90 -17.85
C GLY A 225 -11.65 10.41 -17.55
N ARG A 226 -11.20 9.56 -18.47
CA ARG A 226 -11.31 8.09 -18.41
C ARG A 226 -10.02 7.42 -18.87
N ALA A 227 -9.88 6.11 -18.64
CA ALA A 227 -8.70 5.36 -19.07
C ALA A 227 -8.43 5.44 -20.60
N ASP A 228 -9.49 5.48 -21.41
CA ASP A 228 -9.42 5.60 -22.87
C ASP A 228 -9.34 7.04 -23.38
N ARG A 229 -9.68 8.01 -22.52
CA ARG A 229 -9.67 9.45 -22.81
C ARG A 229 -9.33 10.24 -21.54
N PRO A 230 -8.05 10.25 -21.11
CA PRO A 230 -7.62 11.01 -19.94
C PRO A 230 -7.68 12.52 -20.23
N VAL A 231 -7.56 13.35 -19.18
CA VAL A 231 -7.31 14.79 -19.33
C VAL A 231 -5.98 14.98 -20.06
N ASP A 232 -5.96 15.77 -21.13
CA ASP A 232 -4.78 15.96 -21.99
C ASP A 232 -3.58 16.56 -21.23
N SER A 233 -2.35 16.28 -21.67
CA SER A 233 -1.12 16.58 -20.90
C SER A 233 -0.90 18.06 -20.59
N GLU A 234 -1.30 18.93 -21.51
CA GLU A 234 -1.16 20.38 -21.39
C GLU A 234 -2.34 21.04 -20.65
N ILE A 235 -3.41 20.28 -20.41
CA ILE A 235 -4.65 20.77 -19.81
C ILE A 235 -4.62 20.58 -18.30
N LYS A 236 -4.95 21.65 -17.57
CA LYS A 236 -5.10 21.64 -16.11
C LYS A 236 -6.57 21.53 -15.73
N SER A 237 -6.88 20.57 -14.87
CA SER A 237 -8.19 20.47 -14.20
C SER A 237 -8.02 20.68 -12.71
N GLU A 238 -8.49 21.82 -12.21
CA GLU A 238 -8.32 22.26 -10.82
C GLU A 238 -9.66 22.16 -10.05
N LEU A 239 -9.65 21.44 -8.93
CA LEU A 239 -10.75 21.37 -7.98
C LEU A 239 -10.24 21.95 -6.66
N VAL A 240 -10.70 23.14 -6.31
CA VAL A 240 -10.23 23.88 -5.12
C VAL A 240 -11.33 23.88 -4.06
N ILE A 241 -11.04 23.28 -2.93
CA ILE A 241 -11.96 23.21 -1.78
C ILE A 241 -11.82 24.51 -0.98
N GLY A 242 -12.87 25.31 -0.95
CA GLY A 242 -12.89 26.68 -0.41
C GLY A 242 -12.63 26.78 1.09
N ALA A 243 -12.02 27.89 1.51
CA ALA A 243 -11.62 28.16 2.88
C ALA A 243 -12.56 29.16 3.58
N GLY A 244 -13.77 28.72 3.92
CA GLY A 244 -14.79 29.58 4.55
C GLY A 244 -14.63 29.84 6.05
N GLY A 245 -13.46 29.61 6.65
CA GLY A 245 -13.25 29.66 8.10
C GLY A 245 -13.76 28.41 8.83
N ASN A 246 -14.22 28.55 10.08
CA ASN A 246 -14.74 27.42 10.87
C ASN A 246 -16.04 26.85 10.28
N ILE A 247 -16.19 25.53 10.34
CA ILE A 247 -17.43 24.86 9.94
C ILE A 247 -18.53 25.14 10.94
N ASP A 248 -19.73 25.38 10.42
CA ASP A 248 -20.95 25.46 11.18
C ASP A 248 -21.39 24.05 11.61
N VAL A 249 -21.19 23.72 12.90
CA VAL A 249 -21.52 22.42 13.47
C VAL A 249 -23.03 22.19 13.64
N ASP A 250 -23.86 23.24 13.54
CA ASP A 250 -25.32 23.07 13.55
C ASP A 250 -25.80 22.53 12.20
N TRP A 251 -25.18 23.01 11.10
CA TRP A 251 -25.40 22.50 9.75
C TRP A 251 -24.72 21.15 9.52
N ASP A 252 -23.46 21.02 9.96
CA ASP A 252 -22.65 19.82 9.81
C ASP A 252 -22.20 19.27 11.17
N PRO A 253 -23.10 18.59 11.90
CA PRO A 253 -22.78 18.01 13.20
C PRO A 253 -21.80 16.84 13.09
N MET A 254 -21.49 16.39 11.87
CA MET A 254 -20.52 15.31 11.63
C MET A 254 -19.16 15.80 11.14
N LEU A 255 -18.98 17.10 10.91
CA LEU A 255 -17.80 17.66 10.26
C LEU A 255 -17.47 16.95 8.93
N LEU A 256 -18.48 16.51 8.19
CA LEU A 256 -18.34 15.84 6.90
C LEU A 256 -18.16 16.82 5.74
N SER A 257 -18.67 18.05 5.82
CA SER A 257 -18.60 19.06 4.76
C SER A 257 -17.16 19.46 4.45
N ARG A 258 -16.97 20.36 3.48
CA ARG A 258 -15.66 20.85 3.04
C ARG A 258 -14.79 19.74 2.47
N GLY A 259 -15.16 19.28 1.29
CA GLY A 259 -14.53 18.13 0.65
C GLY A 259 -15.31 17.53 -0.50
N ILE A 260 -14.73 16.48 -1.06
CA ILE A 260 -15.39 15.58 -2.01
C ILE A 260 -15.85 14.34 -1.26
N ILE A 261 -17.16 14.10 -1.24
CA ILE A 261 -17.76 12.89 -0.68
C ILE A 261 -18.46 12.16 -1.81
N SER A 262 -18.03 10.94 -2.11
CA SER A 262 -18.56 10.19 -3.24
C SER A 262 -19.11 8.84 -2.84
N HIS A 263 -20.43 8.67 -2.96
CA HIS A 263 -21.10 7.37 -2.92
C HIS A 263 -21.31 6.77 -4.31
N GLY A 264 -21.28 7.61 -5.36
CA GLY A 264 -21.50 7.21 -6.75
C GLY A 264 -20.23 6.99 -7.52
N LYS A 265 -20.36 6.45 -8.73
CA LYS A 265 -19.24 6.12 -9.60
C LYS A 265 -18.31 7.33 -9.77
N THR A 266 -17.02 7.11 -9.58
CA THR A 266 -16.02 8.18 -9.74
C THR A 266 -14.89 7.70 -10.62
N THR A 267 -14.65 8.42 -11.72
CA THR A 267 -13.51 8.19 -12.60
C THR A 267 -12.71 9.48 -12.73
N ILE A 268 -11.43 9.43 -12.39
CA ILE A 268 -10.51 10.55 -12.50
C ILE A 268 -9.26 10.03 -13.19
N HIS A 269 -8.95 10.50 -14.40
CA HIS A 269 -7.82 10.02 -15.18
C HIS A 269 -7.05 11.21 -15.76
N GLY A 270 -5.94 11.55 -15.11
CA GLY A 270 -4.93 12.43 -15.66
C GLY A 270 -4.04 11.71 -16.66
N MET A 271 -3.11 12.44 -17.27
CA MET A 271 -2.14 11.81 -18.16
C MET A 271 -1.21 10.88 -17.39
N LYS A 272 -1.05 9.67 -17.91
CA LYS A 272 -0.07 8.70 -17.41
C LYS A 272 1.32 9.33 -17.35
N LYS A 273 2.01 9.12 -16.24
CA LYS A 273 3.36 9.63 -15.99
C LYS A 273 4.12 8.62 -15.13
N THR A 274 5.41 8.41 -15.41
CA THR A 274 6.29 7.67 -14.48
C THR A 274 6.30 8.40 -13.14
N THR A 275 5.91 7.72 -12.06
CA THR A 275 5.72 8.40 -10.77
C THR A 275 7.04 8.61 -10.05
N HIS A 276 7.88 7.57 -9.96
CA HIS A 276 9.20 7.67 -9.37
C HIS A 276 10.19 6.75 -10.08
N LEU A 277 11.48 7.07 -9.97
CA LEU A 277 12.58 6.26 -10.46
C LEU A 277 13.77 6.31 -9.51
N LYS A 278 14.58 5.26 -9.49
CA LYS A 278 15.91 5.30 -8.87
C LYS A 278 16.84 6.21 -9.65
N VAL A 279 17.81 6.81 -8.96
CA VAL A 279 18.96 7.46 -9.61
C VAL A 279 19.94 6.40 -10.15
N ALA A 280 20.60 6.68 -11.26
CA ALA A 280 21.68 5.83 -11.79
C ALA A 280 22.97 5.95 -10.98
N SER A 281 23.19 7.12 -10.37
CA SER A 281 24.35 7.42 -9.55
C SER A 281 23.97 8.40 -8.45
N ASP A 282 24.57 8.24 -7.27
CA ASP A 282 24.30 9.08 -6.09
C ASP A 282 24.53 10.56 -6.38
N PRO A 283 23.48 11.41 -6.27
CA PRO A 283 23.62 12.86 -6.38
C PRO A 283 24.43 13.44 -5.23
N ARG A 284 25.21 14.48 -5.51
CA ARG A 284 26.07 15.15 -4.55
C ARG A 284 25.58 16.55 -4.23
N GLN A 285 25.95 17.03 -3.06
CA GLN A 285 25.80 18.44 -2.73
C GLN A 285 26.45 19.31 -3.82
N GLY A 286 25.72 20.31 -4.31
CA GLY A 286 26.15 21.20 -5.38
C GLY A 286 25.82 20.71 -6.79
N ASP A 287 25.37 19.46 -6.97
CA ASP A 287 24.89 19.00 -8.27
C ASP A 287 23.55 19.68 -8.61
N ASP A 288 23.42 20.17 -9.84
CA ASP A 288 22.16 20.65 -10.43
C ASP A 288 21.70 19.75 -11.59
N LEU A 289 22.41 18.64 -11.83
CA LEU A 289 22.09 17.62 -12.82
C LEU A 289 22.02 16.27 -12.12
N ILE A 290 20.89 15.59 -12.24
CA ILE A 290 20.73 14.22 -11.77
C ILE A 290 20.55 13.27 -12.97
N LEU A 291 21.02 12.03 -12.79
CA LEU A 291 20.89 10.96 -13.76
C LEU A 291 19.94 9.89 -13.21
N LEU A 292 18.83 9.66 -13.89
CA LEU A 292 17.87 8.61 -13.55
C LEU A 292 18.33 7.26 -14.11
N ALA A 293 17.98 6.18 -13.42
CA ALA A 293 18.31 4.81 -13.85
C ALA A 293 17.64 4.46 -15.18
N GLU A 294 16.46 5.04 -15.43
CA GLU A 294 15.65 4.82 -16.61
C GLU A 294 15.19 6.15 -17.21
N ILE A 295 14.70 6.11 -18.46
CA ILE A 295 14.10 7.28 -19.09
C ILE A 295 12.66 7.39 -18.56
N PRO A 296 12.28 8.48 -17.89
CA PRO A 296 10.91 8.63 -17.40
C PRO A 296 9.95 8.99 -18.54
N ASP A 297 8.73 8.46 -18.48
CA ASP A 297 7.63 8.84 -19.35
C ASP A 297 6.97 10.12 -18.85
N ASN A 298 6.75 11.07 -19.77
CA ASN A 298 5.99 12.30 -19.58
C ASN A 298 6.49 13.24 -18.47
N TRP A 299 7.77 13.17 -18.09
CA TRP A 299 8.42 14.21 -17.29
C TRP A 299 8.76 15.42 -18.16
N ARG A 300 8.51 16.63 -17.66
CA ARG A 300 8.74 17.87 -18.42
C ARG A 300 9.32 19.00 -17.57
N THR A 301 9.88 20.00 -18.24
CA THR A 301 10.27 21.27 -17.59
C THR A 301 9.07 21.85 -16.83
N GLY A 302 9.33 22.34 -15.62
CA GLY A 302 8.31 22.84 -14.69
C GLY A 302 7.73 21.78 -13.74
N ASP A 303 8.00 20.49 -13.94
CA ASP A 303 7.58 19.47 -12.99
C ASP A 303 8.34 19.61 -11.65
N THR A 304 7.62 19.38 -10.55
CA THR A 304 8.15 19.34 -9.19
C THR A 304 8.64 17.92 -8.87
N LEU A 305 9.88 17.82 -8.41
CA LEU A 305 10.52 16.59 -7.99
C LEU A 305 10.80 16.57 -6.49
N ILE A 306 10.73 15.39 -5.89
CA ILE A 306 11.29 15.09 -4.57
C ILE A 306 12.50 14.18 -4.76
N ILE A 307 13.67 14.66 -4.35
CA ILE A 307 14.87 13.85 -4.22
C ILE A 307 14.88 13.33 -2.78
N SER A 308 14.66 12.02 -2.58
CA SER A 308 14.61 11.45 -1.23
C SER A 308 15.99 11.49 -0.58
N GLY A 309 16.05 11.86 0.70
CA GLY A 309 17.26 11.85 1.49
C GLY A 309 17.78 10.43 1.72
N SER A 310 19.10 10.27 1.77
CA SER A 310 19.74 9.00 2.10
C SER A 310 20.05 8.84 3.59
N ARG A 311 19.78 9.86 4.41
CA ARG A 311 19.91 9.81 5.87
C ARG A 311 18.73 10.46 6.57
N PHE A 312 18.44 9.92 7.75
CA PHE A 312 17.39 10.41 8.60
C PHE A 312 17.87 10.59 10.02
N SER A 313 17.61 11.77 10.58
CA SER A 313 17.98 12.12 11.94
C SER A 313 16.78 12.10 12.89
N GLY A 314 15.59 12.50 12.42
CA GLY A 314 14.36 12.48 13.20
C GLY A 314 14.43 13.31 14.48
N TRP A 315 13.64 12.92 15.48
CA TRP A 315 13.62 13.56 16.81
C TRP A 315 14.80 13.09 17.69
N LYS A 316 15.55 14.03 18.26
CA LYS A 316 16.69 13.75 19.15
C LYS A 316 16.66 14.64 20.39
N TRP A 317 17.13 14.13 21.52
CA TRP A 317 17.39 14.95 22.71
C TRP A 317 18.51 15.94 22.42
N ASP A 318 18.24 17.23 22.61
CA ASP A 318 19.16 18.33 22.42
C ASP A 318 19.54 18.87 23.81
N ASN A 319 20.81 18.69 24.17
CA ASN A 319 21.34 19.07 25.49
C ASN A 319 21.35 20.59 25.72
N ASP A 320 21.38 21.39 24.65
CA ASP A 320 21.43 22.84 24.76
C ASP A 320 20.07 23.39 25.18
N ILE A 321 18.99 22.81 24.65
CA ILE A 321 17.61 23.18 25.01
C ILE A 321 17.02 22.29 26.12
N ARG A 322 17.70 21.18 26.47
CA ARG A 322 17.22 20.13 27.40
C ARG A 322 15.83 19.62 27.04
N ASP A 323 15.60 19.44 25.75
CA ASP A 323 14.36 18.92 25.20
C ASP A 323 14.64 18.20 23.87
N THR A 324 13.65 17.47 23.38
CA THR A 324 13.68 16.76 22.11
C THR A 324 13.42 17.70 20.93
N ARG A 325 14.43 17.86 20.07
CA ARG A 325 14.39 18.65 18.84
C ARG A 325 14.28 17.74 17.62
N TYR A 326 13.49 18.15 16.63
CA TYR A 326 13.47 17.49 15.33
C TYR A 326 14.64 18.01 14.47
N TYR A 327 15.44 17.07 13.93
CA TYR A 327 16.61 17.36 13.11
C TYR A 327 16.36 17.14 11.61
N GLY A 328 15.11 16.86 11.22
CA GLY A 328 14.69 16.80 9.83
C GLY A 328 15.12 15.55 9.06
N THR A 329 14.78 15.60 7.78
CA THR A 329 15.23 14.69 6.73
C THR A 329 16.18 15.45 5.79
N GLN A 330 16.80 14.74 4.86
CA GLN A 330 17.60 15.32 3.79
C GLN A 330 16.83 15.40 2.45
N ASP A 331 15.50 15.25 2.48
CA ASP A 331 14.70 15.29 1.26
C ASP A 331 14.71 16.69 0.64
N GLU A 332 14.74 16.77 -0.68
CA GLU A 332 14.85 18.04 -1.40
C GLU A 332 13.76 18.20 -2.46
N VAL A 333 13.00 19.29 -2.38
CA VAL A 333 12.02 19.69 -3.41
C VAL A 333 12.75 20.49 -4.49
N ARG A 334 12.61 20.10 -5.74
CA ARG A 334 13.23 20.77 -6.90
C ARG A 334 12.27 20.89 -8.07
N THR A 335 12.57 21.79 -8.99
CA THR A 335 11.82 21.93 -10.25
C THR A 335 12.72 21.56 -11.42
N ILE A 336 12.18 20.83 -12.40
CA ILE A 336 12.90 20.53 -13.64
C ILE A 336 13.04 21.81 -14.46
N THR A 337 14.27 22.21 -14.80
CA THR A 337 14.54 23.29 -15.76
C THR A 337 14.78 22.74 -17.16
N ARG A 338 15.33 21.53 -17.27
CA ARG A 338 15.57 20.85 -18.54
C ARG A 338 15.59 19.34 -18.33
N ILE A 339 15.03 18.58 -19.28
CA ILE A 339 15.11 17.12 -19.31
C ILE A 339 15.50 16.64 -20.71
N SER A 340 16.37 15.64 -20.79
CA SER A 340 16.80 15.01 -22.05
C SER A 340 17.12 13.53 -21.80
N GLY A 341 16.23 12.63 -22.21
CA GLY A 341 16.33 11.21 -21.84
C GLY A 341 16.25 11.05 -20.33
N ASN A 342 17.23 10.38 -19.72
CA ASN A 342 17.32 10.17 -18.27
C ASN A 342 18.10 11.26 -17.52
N GLN A 343 18.52 12.34 -18.19
CA GLN A 343 19.23 13.47 -17.57
C GLN A 343 18.25 14.59 -17.22
N VAL A 344 18.24 15.01 -15.95
CA VAL A 344 17.34 16.05 -15.43
C VAL A 344 18.18 17.17 -14.82
N THR A 345 18.04 18.39 -15.35
CA THR A 345 18.61 19.61 -14.78
C THR A 345 17.59 20.27 -13.85
N LEU A 346 18.05 20.66 -12.66
CA LEU A 346 17.26 21.22 -11.56
C LEU A 346 17.29 22.76 -11.58
N ASP A 347 16.39 23.39 -10.85
CA ASP A 347 16.33 24.85 -10.69
C ASP A 347 17.42 25.40 -9.79
N LYS A 348 17.85 24.59 -8.81
CA LYS A 348 18.89 24.93 -7.84
C LYS A 348 19.76 23.72 -7.54
N PRO A 349 21.06 23.91 -7.29
CA PRO A 349 21.93 22.86 -6.79
C PRO A 349 21.38 22.16 -5.54
N LEU A 350 21.67 20.87 -5.40
CA LEU A 350 21.36 20.09 -4.20
C LEU A 350 22.12 20.63 -2.99
N VAL A 351 21.45 20.64 -1.84
CA VAL A 351 22.00 21.11 -0.57
C VAL A 351 22.66 19.96 0.19
N PHE A 352 22.22 18.72 -0.02
CA PHE A 352 22.75 17.55 0.67
C PHE A 352 23.45 16.58 -0.28
N ASP A 353 24.35 15.78 0.28
CA ASP A 353 24.83 14.57 -0.37
C ASP A 353 23.81 13.45 -0.17
N HIS A 354 23.51 12.71 -1.24
CA HIS A 354 22.54 11.61 -1.23
C HIS A 354 23.23 10.26 -1.38
N PHE A 355 24.31 10.06 -0.62
CA PHE A 355 25.13 8.84 -0.71
C PHE A 355 24.42 7.61 -0.18
N SER A 356 24.52 6.55 -0.96
CA SER A 356 24.16 5.19 -0.59
C SER A 356 25.35 4.49 0.10
N PRO A 357 25.12 3.55 1.03
CA PRO A 357 26.20 2.83 1.70
C PRO A 357 26.87 1.79 0.80
N ARG A 358 26.24 1.40 -0.32
CA ARG A 358 26.76 0.47 -1.32
C ARG A 358 26.38 0.90 -2.73
N SER A 359 27.18 0.53 -3.71
CA SER A 359 27.02 0.98 -5.10
C SER A 359 25.74 0.51 -5.79
N ASP A 360 25.19 -0.62 -5.38
CA ASP A 360 23.95 -1.22 -5.88
C ASP A 360 22.68 -0.58 -5.30
N LEU A 361 22.79 0.08 -4.14
CA LEU A 361 21.68 0.76 -3.46
C LEU A 361 21.55 2.18 -3.97
N LYS A 362 20.33 2.67 -4.19
CA LYS A 362 20.10 4.01 -4.76
C LYS A 362 18.87 4.67 -4.13
N ILE A 363 18.92 5.99 -3.98
CA ILE A 363 17.74 6.78 -3.60
C ILE A 363 16.69 6.82 -4.73
N SER A 364 15.45 7.15 -4.38
CA SER A 364 14.35 7.34 -5.32
C SER A 364 14.06 8.83 -5.56
N VAL A 365 13.67 9.18 -6.78
CA VAL A 365 13.22 10.52 -7.16
C VAL A 365 11.76 10.43 -7.59
N ALA A 366 10.89 11.13 -6.87
CA ALA A 366 9.45 11.20 -7.14
C ALA A 366 9.11 12.44 -7.97
N ASN A 367 8.19 12.30 -8.94
CA ASN A 367 7.57 13.41 -9.65
C ASN A 367 6.18 13.69 -9.09
N MET A 368 6.01 14.88 -8.53
CA MET A 368 4.81 15.32 -7.82
C MET A 368 3.80 16.05 -8.73
N THR A 369 4.12 16.28 -10.00
CA THR A 369 3.24 17.08 -10.86
C THR A 369 2.23 16.21 -11.58
N ARG A 370 0.95 16.54 -11.40
CA ARG A 370 -0.20 16.00 -12.15
C ARG A 370 -1.01 17.12 -12.76
N ASN A 371 -1.69 16.81 -13.87
CA ASN A 371 -2.50 17.76 -14.60
C ASN A 371 -3.92 17.90 -14.02
N ILE A 372 -4.36 16.94 -13.19
CA ILE A 372 -5.51 17.08 -12.30
C ILE A 372 -5.02 17.42 -10.89
N GLN A 373 -5.54 18.50 -10.30
CA GLN A 373 -5.18 18.97 -8.96
C GLN A 373 -6.42 19.16 -8.10
N ILE A 374 -6.39 18.57 -6.91
CA ILE A 374 -7.39 18.71 -5.86
C ILE A 374 -6.68 19.28 -4.64
N SER A 375 -7.12 20.44 -4.16
CA SER A 375 -6.41 21.17 -3.10
C SER A 375 -7.34 21.97 -2.19
N SER A 376 -6.84 22.34 -1.02
CA SER A 376 -7.49 23.35 -0.17
C SER A 376 -7.11 24.76 -0.63
N GLU A 377 -8.09 25.66 -0.68
CA GLU A 377 -7.82 27.08 -0.86
C GLU A 377 -6.94 27.62 0.27
N GLY A 378 -5.86 28.34 -0.04
CA GLY A 378 -4.91 28.82 0.98
C GLY A 378 -3.84 27.80 1.39
N GLY A 379 -3.92 26.55 0.89
CA GLY A 379 -2.85 25.56 0.96
C GLY A 379 -2.32 25.30 2.37
N SER A 380 -0.99 25.17 2.50
CA SER A 380 -0.32 24.84 3.75
C SER A 380 -0.55 25.83 4.90
N ASP A 381 -0.86 27.10 4.58
CA ASP A 381 -1.09 28.15 5.57
C ASP A 381 -2.43 27.99 6.32
N LEU A 382 -3.34 27.15 5.81
CA LEU A 382 -4.58 26.84 6.49
C LEU A 382 -4.37 25.98 7.75
N PRO A 383 -5.03 26.33 8.88
CA PRO A 383 -5.16 25.42 10.01
C PRO A 383 -5.78 24.08 9.58
N ALA A 384 -5.27 22.97 10.11
CA ALA A 384 -5.70 21.62 9.72
C ALA A 384 -7.23 21.44 9.75
N HIS A 385 -7.91 21.89 10.81
CA HIS A 385 -9.38 21.78 10.94
C HIS A 385 -10.20 22.53 9.87
N GLN A 386 -9.59 23.41 9.07
CA GLN A 386 -10.26 24.18 8.01
C GLN A 386 -9.99 23.68 6.59
N ARG A 387 -9.10 22.69 6.41
CA ARG A 387 -8.71 22.15 5.09
C ARG A 387 -9.83 21.31 4.45
N GLY A 388 -9.73 21.06 3.15
CA GLY A 388 -10.56 20.09 2.45
C GLY A 388 -10.16 18.64 2.75
N HIS A 389 -11.01 17.69 2.35
CA HIS A 389 -10.69 16.26 2.39
C HIS A 389 -11.38 15.53 1.23
N VAL A 390 -10.96 14.29 0.94
CA VAL A 390 -11.60 13.45 -0.08
C VAL A 390 -11.94 12.10 0.52
N MET A 391 -13.19 11.69 0.36
CA MET A 391 -13.72 10.45 0.88
C MET A 391 -14.59 9.77 -0.16
N PHE A 392 -14.15 8.60 -0.62
CA PHE A 392 -14.95 7.68 -1.43
C PHE A 392 -15.65 6.71 -0.48
N MET A 393 -16.94 6.96 -0.25
CA MET A 393 -17.70 6.37 0.85
C MET A 393 -18.68 5.33 0.32
N HIS A 394 -18.59 4.09 0.81
CA HIS A 394 -19.53 3.00 0.48
C HIS A 394 -19.61 2.68 -1.02
N ASN A 395 -18.51 2.87 -1.75
CA ASN A 395 -18.49 2.76 -3.20
C ASN A 395 -17.25 1.99 -3.72
N PRO A 396 -17.43 0.78 -4.28
CA PRO A 396 -16.35 0.06 -4.95
C PRO A 396 -16.03 0.56 -6.36
N HIS A 397 -16.90 1.38 -6.98
CA HIS A 397 -16.74 1.86 -8.36
C HIS A 397 -15.94 3.17 -8.41
N VAL A 398 -14.69 3.09 -7.95
CA VAL A 398 -13.77 4.23 -7.91
C VAL A 398 -12.51 3.87 -8.69
N ASP A 399 -12.16 4.69 -9.68
CA ASP A 399 -10.91 4.59 -10.43
C ASP A 399 -10.27 5.98 -10.53
N VAL A 400 -9.19 6.19 -9.77
CA VAL A 400 -8.49 7.46 -9.68
C VAL A 400 -7.04 7.28 -10.12
N ARG A 401 -6.65 7.92 -11.21
CA ARG A 401 -5.33 7.79 -11.82
C ARG A 401 -4.70 9.14 -12.10
N TYR A 402 -3.43 9.26 -11.72
CA TYR A 402 -2.56 10.40 -12.03
C TYR A 402 -3.16 11.76 -11.62
N ALA A 403 -3.75 11.85 -10.43
CA ALA A 403 -4.24 13.08 -9.83
C ALA A 403 -3.39 13.51 -8.62
N ALA A 404 -3.33 14.81 -8.35
CA ALA A 404 -2.66 15.37 -7.19
C ALA A 404 -3.64 15.81 -6.10
N PHE A 405 -3.31 15.47 -4.86
CA PHE A 405 -4.03 15.78 -3.63
C PHE A 405 -3.10 16.60 -2.73
N THR A 406 -3.28 17.91 -2.66
CA THR A 406 -2.30 18.82 -2.04
C THR A 406 -2.93 19.67 -0.94
N ASP A 407 -2.27 19.70 0.22
CA ASP A 407 -2.71 20.43 1.41
C ASP A 407 -4.16 20.05 1.82
N LEU A 408 -4.50 18.77 1.65
CA LEU A 408 -5.77 18.19 2.06
C LEU A 408 -5.62 17.45 3.39
N GLY A 409 -6.76 17.03 3.94
CA GLY A 409 -6.86 16.37 5.22
C GLY A 409 -7.06 17.35 6.37
N ARG A 410 -7.98 17.01 7.27
CA ARG A 410 -8.27 17.74 8.51
C ARG A 410 -8.02 16.94 9.77
N THR A 411 -8.02 15.61 9.70
CA THR A 411 -7.61 14.77 10.82
C THR A 411 -6.11 14.97 11.05
N ASP A 412 -5.75 15.60 12.16
CA ASP A 412 -4.37 15.87 12.54
C ASP A 412 -3.85 14.72 13.41
N LYS A 413 -2.87 13.96 12.93
CA LYS A 413 -2.31 12.81 13.68
C LYS A 413 -1.19 13.21 14.65
N SER A 414 -0.80 14.49 14.70
CA SER A 414 0.14 15.01 15.69
C SER A 414 -0.46 15.12 17.09
N VAL A 415 -1.79 15.31 17.15
CA VAL A 415 -2.58 15.33 18.38
C VAL A 415 -3.55 14.15 18.41
N GLU A 416 -4.17 13.91 19.56
CA GLU A 416 -5.18 12.85 19.69
C GLU A 416 -6.35 13.11 18.74
N SER A 417 -6.78 12.05 18.06
CA SER A 417 -7.94 12.06 17.18
C SER A 417 -9.04 11.15 17.71
N PHE A 418 -10.30 11.45 17.43
CA PHE A 418 -11.44 10.77 18.01
C PHE A 418 -12.44 10.33 16.95
N ASP A 419 -13.08 9.18 17.19
CA ASP A 419 -14.32 8.86 16.51
C ASP A 419 -15.43 9.77 17.00
N ILE A 420 -16.26 10.21 16.07
CA ILE A 420 -17.32 11.17 16.37
C ILE A 420 -18.34 10.67 17.40
N GLN A 421 -18.48 9.35 17.51
CA GLN A 421 -19.38 8.72 18.47
C GLN A 421 -18.87 8.80 19.91
N ASN A 422 -17.56 9.04 20.09
CA ASN A 422 -16.90 9.04 21.40
C ASN A 422 -16.81 10.44 22.01
N ILE A 423 -17.36 11.46 21.35
CA ILE A 423 -17.34 12.84 21.83
C ILE A 423 -18.76 13.35 22.14
N GLU A 424 -18.91 14.02 23.29
CA GLU A 424 -20.22 14.55 23.72
C GLU A 424 -20.62 15.84 22.99
N THR A 425 -19.64 16.68 22.64
CA THR A 425 -19.86 17.97 21.98
C THR A 425 -18.87 18.13 20.84
N VAL A 426 -19.40 18.29 19.63
CA VAL A 426 -18.63 18.55 18.43
C VAL A 426 -18.37 20.06 18.34
N LEU A 427 -17.11 20.44 18.24
CA LEU A 427 -16.67 21.81 17.99
C LEU A 427 -16.09 21.89 16.57
N PRO A 428 -16.06 23.07 15.94
CA PRO A 428 -15.42 23.24 14.63
C PRO A 428 -13.94 22.84 14.60
N THR A 429 -13.29 22.82 15.77
CA THR A 429 -11.88 22.44 15.96
C THR A 429 -11.71 21.01 16.49
N SER A 430 -12.79 20.22 16.60
CA SER A 430 -12.70 18.83 17.05
C SER A 430 -11.91 18.00 16.03
N ASN A 431 -10.92 17.25 16.51
CA ASN A 431 -10.06 16.43 15.67
C ASN A 431 -10.69 15.06 15.37
N ILE A 432 -11.65 15.05 14.45
CA ILE A 432 -12.42 13.85 14.07
C ILE A 432 -11.63 13.02 13.06
N ARG A 433 -11.65 11.69 13.23
CA ARG A 433 -11.06 10.73 12.30
C ARG A 433 -11.79 10.65 10.95
N GLY A 434 -11.09 10.16 9.94
CA GLY A 434 -11.64 9.91 8.61
C GLY A 434 -11.59 11.10 7.65
N ARG A 435 -11.07 12.26 8.05
CA ARG A 435 -10.94 13.45 7.19
C ARG A 435 -9.53 13.53 6.63
N TYR A 436 -9.21 12.64 5.70
CA TYR A 436 -7.86 12.49 5.15
C TYR A 436 -7.74 13.03 3.71
N SER A 437 -6.51 13.10 3.21
CA SER A 437 -6.24 13.60 1.86
C SER A 437 -6.84 12.71 0.78
N PHE A 438 -6.75 11.39 0.96
CA PHE A 438 -7.33 10.37 0.09
C PHE A 438 -7.84 9.21 0.94
N HIS A 439 -9.14 8.91 0.87
CA HIS A 439 -9.75 7.90 1.75
C HIS A 439 -10.76 7.03 1.00
N PHE A 440 -10.43 5.75 0.83
CA PHE A 440 -11.40 4.69 0.53
C PHE A 440 -12.06 4.26 1.83
N HIS A 441 -13.30 4.72 2.05
CA HIS A 441 -14.04 4.46 3.27
C HIS A 441 -15.13 3.44 2.99
N ARG A 442 -14.91 2.21 3.44
CA ARG A 442 -15.91 1.13 3.42
C ARG A 442 -16.43 0.82 2.02
N ALA A 443 -15.55 0.76 1.03
CA ALA A 443 -15.90 0.40 -0.34
C ALA A 443 -16.32 -1.08 -0.49
N GLY A 444 -16.16 -1.88 0.57
CA GLY A 444 -16.57 -3.28 0.65
C GLY A 444 -15.39 -4.23 0.45
N THR A 445 -15.41 -5.34 1.19
CA THR A 445 -14.36 -6.38 1.18
C THR A 445 -14.84 -7.70 0.56
N ASP A 446 -16.14 -7.91 0.43
CA ASP A 446 -16.71 -9.19 -0.01
C ASP A 446 -16.52 -9.48 -1.51
N ASN A 447 -16.46 -8.44 -2.36
CA ASN A 447 -16.30 -8.63 -3.81
C ASN A 447 -14.84 -8.46 -4.25
N GLN A 448 -14.09 -9.55 -4.16
CA GLN A 448 -12.68 -9.61 -4.56
C GLN A 448 -12.44 -9.38 -6.08
N ARG A 449 -13.49 -9.33 -6.92
CA ARG A 449 -13.36 -9.09 -8.37
C ARG A 449 -13.53 -7.62 -8.76
N SER A 450 -13.86 -6.73 -7.83
CA SER A 450 -14.11 -5.31 -8.14
C SER A 450 -13.39 -4.38 -7.16
N PRO A 451 -12.06 -4.28 -7.23
CA PRO A 451 -11.31 -3.38 -6.36
C PRO A 451 -11.58 -1.90 -6.67
N ALA A 452 -11.55 -1.07 -5.63
CA ALA A 452 -11.33 0.37 -5.79
C ALA A 452 -9.87 0.60 -6.25
N VAL A 453 -9.66 1.53 -7.17
CA VAL A 453 -8.37 1.70 -7.87
C VAL A 453 -7.79 3.09 -7.64
N ALA A 454 -6.52 3.13 -7.24
CA ALA A 454 -5.69 4.32 -7.16
C ALA A 454 -4.34 4.07 -7.86
N VAL A 455 -4.09 4.76 -8.98
CA VAL A 455 -2.86 4.55 -9.78
C VAL A 455 -2.09 5.84 -9.98
N GLY A 456 -0.82 5.87 -9.59
CA GLY A 456 0.09 6.95 -9.94
C GLY A 456 -0.26 8.34 -9.38
N ASN A 457 -1.12 8.39 -8.36
CA ASN A 457 -1.55 9.63 -7.70
C ASN A 457 -0.45 10.16 -6.79
N VAL A 458 -0.61 11.41 -6.34
CA VAL A 458 0.30 12.04 -5.38
C VAL A 458 -0.49 12.69 -4.25
N VAL A 459 -0.05 12.47 -3.01
CA VAL A 459 -0.49 13.19 -1.82
C VAL A 459 0.67 14.02 -1.31
N TYR A 460 0.43 15.31 -1.04
CA TYR A 460 1.44 16.24 -0.52
C TYR A 460 0.85 17.09 0.61
N GLY A 461 1.45 17.02 1.81
CA GLY A 461 1.21 17.98 2.89
C GLY A 461 0.05 17.61 3.83
N SER A 462 -0.21 16.31 4.02
CA SER A 462 -1.31 15.83 4.87
C SER A 462 -0.98 16.01 6.36
N PRO A 463 -1.82 16.69 7.17
CA PRO A 463 -1.62 16.80 8.62
C PRO A 463 -1.92 15.48 9.36
N GLY A 464 -2.41 14.48 8.63
CA GLY A 464 -2.60 13.12 9.11
C GLY A 464 -2.19 12.13 8.03
N TRP A 465 -2.91 11.01 7.96
CA TRP A 465 -2.63 9.97 6.99
C TRP A 465 -2.71 10.45 5.54
N GLY A 466 -1.85 9.90 4.68
CA GLY A 466 -1.84 10.20 3.25
C GLY A 466 -2.97 9.48 2.51
N TYR A 467 -2.76 8.20 2.23
CA TYR A 467 -3.75 7.29 1.65
C TYR A 467 -4.34 6.39 2.74
N VAL A 468 -5.67 6.32 2.77
CA VAL A 468 -6.40 5.50 3.73
C VAL A 468 -7.26 4.48 3.00
N HIS A 469 -7.03 3.23 3.36
CA HIS A 469 -7.71 2.04 2.91
C HIS A 469 -8.44 1.49 4.14
N HIS A 470 -9.75 1.70 4.21
CA HIS A 470 -10.54 1.36 5.38
C HIS A 470 -11.69 0.45 4.95
N ASP A 471 -11.72 -0.78 5.47
CA ASP A 471 -12.79 -1.77 5.23
C ASP A 471 -13.15 -1.90 3.73
N SER A 472 -12.11 -2.09 2.91
CA SER A 472 -12.24 -2.08 1.45
C SER A 472 -11.38 -3.15 0.79
N HIS A 473 -11.72 -3.51 -0.44
CA HIS A 473 -10.87 -4.20 -1.38
C HIS A 473 -10.29 -3.17 -2.37
N ALA A 474 -8.98 -2.94 -2.36
CA ALA A 474 -8.38 -1.86 -3.16
C ALA A 474 -7.01 -2.20 -3.78
N GLN A 475 -6.73 -1.58 -4.92
CA GLN A 475 -5.45 -1.63 -5.61
C GLN A 475 -4.81 -0.24 -5.63
N LEU A 476 -3.68 -0.10 -4.93
CA LEU A 476 -2.88 1.11 -4.89
C LEU A 476 -1.57 0.83 -5.63
N VAL A 477 -1.41 1.39 -6.83
CA VAL A 477 -0.25 1.11 -7.70
C VAL A 477 0.50 2.39 -8.07
N GLY A 478 1.79 2.47 -7.73
CA GLY A 478 2.64 3.58 -8.18
C GLY A 478 2.36 4.93 -7.53
N ASN A 479 1.58 4.99 -6.44
CA ASN A 479 1.21 6.25 -5.80
C ASN A 479 2.35 6.80 -4.93
N ILE A 480 2.37 8.12 -4.73
CA ILE A 480 3.36 8.80 -3.90
C ILE A 480 2.68 9.51 -2.74
N SER A 481 3.23 9.36 -1.54
CA SER A 481 2.91 10.16 -0.36
C SER A 481 4.14 10.95 0.06
N PHE A 482 4.03 12.28 0.18
CA PHE A 482 5.11 13.14 0.66
C PHE A 482 4.63 14.10 1.73
N ASP A 483 5.42 14.28 2.79
CA ASP A 483 5.14 15.25 3.87
C ASP A 483 3.82 14.99 4.58
N THR A 484 3.72 13.81 5.18
CA THR A 484 2.52 13.39 5.93
C THR A 484 2.84 13.23 7.40
N PHE A 485 1.86 13.47 8.28
CA PHE A 485 2.00 13.14 9.69
C PHE A 485 1.29 11.83 10.03
N GLY A 486 1.93 10.96 10.80
CA GLY A 486 1.41 9.66 11.21
C GLY A 486 1.85 8.57 10.25
N ALA A 487 1.24 8.46 9.07
CA ALA A 487 1.59 7.43 8.10
C ALA A 487 1.29 7.85 6.64
N GLY A 488 2.13 7.41 5.70
CA GLY A 488 1.93 7.68 4.27
C GLY A 488 0.79 6.87 3.67
N PHE A 489 0.73 5.57 3.99
CA PHE A 489 -0.30 4.63 3.56
C PHE A 489 -0.81 3.84 4.75
N VAL A 490 -2.13 3.67 4.85
CA VAL A 490 -2.78 3.03 6.00
C VAL A 490 -3.87 2.06 5.58
N ALA A 491 -3.78 0.82 6.05
CA ALA A 491 -4.88 -0.12 6.16
C ALA A 491 -5.39 -0.08 7.61
N GLU A 492 -6.63 0.36 7.84
CA GLU A 492 -7.07 0.87 9.14
C GLU A 492 -7.68 -0.18 10.09
N THR A 493 -8.46 -1.13 9.60
CA THR A 493 -9.37 -1.94 10.44
C THR A 493 -9.10 -3.44 10.47
N GLY A 494 -8.20 -3.96 9.65
CA GLY A 494 -7.72 -5.33 9.74
C GLY A 494 -8.32 -6.30 8.73
N ASN A 495 -9.47 -5.98 8.15
CA ASN A 495 -10.15 -6.80 7.16
C ASN A 495 -9.89 -6.34 5.71
N GLU A 496 -9.05 -5.33 5.50
CA GLU A 496 -8.72 -4.82 4.18
C GLU A 496 -7.98 -5.87 3.34
N THR A 497 -8.36 -5.95 2.05
CA THR A 497 -7.77 -6.87 1.07
C THR A 497 -7.32 -6.10 -0.16
N GLY A 498 -6.49 -6.72 -0.99
CA GLY A 498 -6.06 -6.17 -2.29
C GLY A 498 -4.55 -6.05 -2.40
N GLU A 499 -4.08 -5.09 -3.19
CA GLU A 499 -2.68 -5.00 -3.58
C GLU A 499 -2.15 -3.57 -3.47
N TRP A 500 -1.02 -3.41 -2.79
CA TRP A 500 -0.22 -2.19 -2.78
C TRP A 500 1.10 -2.49 -3.50
N ARG A 501 1.27 -1.90 -4.68
CA ARG A 501 2.41 -2.17 -5.55
C ARG A 501 3.18 -0.91 -5.93
N ASN A 502 4.50 -0.93 -5.83
CA ASN A 502 5.39 0.12 -6.35
C ASN A 502 5.04 1.54 -5.83
N ASN A 503 4.44 1.65 -4.65
CA ASN A 503 4.14 2.93 -4.03
C ASN A 503 5.38 3.48 -3.32
N LEU A 504 5.45 4.80 -3.18
CA LEU A 504 6.57 5.49 -2.56
C LEU A 504 6.10 6.43 -1.46
N ALA A 505 6.49 6.16 -0.22
CA ALA A 505 6.27 7.04 0.92
C ALA A 505 7.58 7.76 1.27
N ILE A 506 7.58 9.08 1.21
CA ILE A 506 8.72 9.93 1.58
C ILE A 506 8.29 10.86 2.70
N ARG A 507 9.07 10.94 3.78
CA ARG A 507 8.84 11.90 4.87
C ARG A 507 7.45 11.75 5.51
N ALA A 508 7.29 10.68 6.27
CA ALA A 508 6.21 10.51 7.23
C ALA A 508 6.73 10.88 8.64
N GLU A 509 6.30 12.03 9.16
CA GLU A 509 6.65 12.46 10.52
C GLU A 509 5.73 11.78 11.55
N GLY A 510 6.22 11.57 12.77
CA GLY A 510 5.42 10.99 13.86
C GLY A 510 5.81 11.49 15.24
N ASN A 511 5.12 11.00 16.26
CA ASN A 511 5.18 11.49 17.65
C ASN A 511 6.42 11.06 18.48
N LYS A 512 7.60 10.98 17.84
CA LYS A 512 8.91 10.66 18.45
C LYS A 512 9.07 9.23 19.00
N ALA A 513 8.11 8.34 18.81
CA ALA A 513 8.18 6.97 19.33
C ALA A 513 9.09 6.07 18.47
N PHE A 514 10.08 5.43 19.09
CA PHE A 514 10.86 4.36 18.43
C PHE A 514 10.04 3.08 18.27
N ASN A 515 9.32 2.67 19.31
CA ASN A 515 8.47 1.49 19.28
C ASN A 515 7.02 1.94 19.05
N PRO A 516 6.34 1.48 18.00
CA PRO A 516 4.97 1.87 17.69
C PRO A 516 3.99 1.69 18.87
N LYS A 517 4.25 0.75 19.78
CA LYS A 517 3.45 0.53 20.99
C LYS A 517 3.33 1.76 21.89
N ASN A 518 4.35 2.61 21.89
CA ASN A 518 4.44 3.76 22.79
C ASN A 518 3.89 5.05 22.17
N GLY A 519 3.61 5.05 20.87
CA GLY A 519 3.11 6.21 20.14
C GLY A 519 1.65 6.08 19.68
N ASN A 520 0.98 4.98 19.98
CA ASN A 520 -0.40 4.76 19.56
C ASN A 520 -1.29 4.49 20.79
N ASP A 521 -2.53 4.99 20.75
CA ASP A 521 -3.54 4.67 21.76
C ASP A 521 -4.44 3.55 21.23
N VAL A 522 -4.08 2.32 21.57
CA VAL A 522 -4.82 1.11 21.18
C VAL A 522 -6.22 1.05 21.79
N SER A 523 -6.44 1.71 22.93
CA SER A 523 -7.73 1.67 23.64
C SER A 523 -8.76 2.56 22.97
N SER A 524 -8.32 3.72 22.48
CA SER A 524 -9.14 4.65 21.71
C SER A 524 -9.11 4.36 20.21
N PHE A 525 -8.32 3.38 19.75
CA PHE A 525 -8.05 3.10 18.33
C PHE A 525 -7.43 4.30 17.58
N ASP A 526 -6.61 5.11 18.27
CA ASP A 526 -5.84 6.20 17.67
C ASP A 526 -4.44 5.69 17.27
N ILE A 527 -4.40 5.04 16.12
CA ILE A 527 -3.23 4.32 15.59
C ILE A 527 -2.54 5.09 14.46
N GLY A 528 -1.44 4.53 13.93
CA GLY A 528 -0.68 5.07 12.80
C GLY A 528 -0.13 6.48 13.02
N ARG A 529 0.35 6.80 14.23
CA ARG A 529 0.84 8.14 14.61
C ARG A 529 2.36 8.25 14.64
N THR A 530 3.05 7.17 14.28
CA THR A 530 4.46 6.99 14.64
C THR A 530 5.45 7.35 13.55
N GLY A 531 4.99 7.81 12.39
CA GLY A 531 5.81 8.29 11.29
C GLY A 531 6.17 7.15 10.35
N ASP A 532 5.15 6.45 9.88
CA ASP A 532 5.25 5.17 9.20
C ASP A 532 5.14 5.37 7.69
N GLY A 533 5.99 4.72 6.89
CA GLY A 533 5.81 4.69 5.44
C GLY A 533 4.49 3.99 5.10
N PHE A 534 4.38 2.75 5.58
CA PHE A 534 3.22 1.87 5.39
C PHE A 534 2.77 1.30 6.74
N TRP A 535 1.52 1.54 7.09
CA TRP A 535 0.86 1.01 8.27
C TRP A 535 -0.21 -0.02 7.88
N PHE A 536 -0.17 -1.17 8.53
CA PHE A 536 -1.11 -2.25 8.33
C PHE A 536 -1.72 -2.67 9.67
N GLN A 537 -3.04 -2.48 9.79
CA GLN A 537 -3.84 -3.14 10.82
C GLN A 537 -4.24 -4.56 10.40
N GLY A 538 -4.21 -4.86 9.10
CA GLY A 538 -4.59 -6.15 8.52
C GLY A 538 -3.44 -6.86 7.80
N ARG A 539 -3.66 -8.13 7.42
CA ARG A 539 -2.63 -9.01 6.85
C ARG A 539 -2.90 -9.45 5.42
N MET A 540 -4.06 -9.07 4.87
CA MET A 540 -4.55 -9.51 3.57
C MET A 540 -4.28 -8.52 2.44
N VAL A 541 -3.59 -7.41 2.72
CA VAL A 541 -3.08 -6.50 1.68
C VAL A 541 -1.72 -7.00 1.22
N HIS A 542 -1.59 -7.27 -0.08
CA HIS A 542 -0.33 -7.68 -0.69
C HIS A 542 0.61 -6.47 -0.83
N SER A 543 1.75 -6.47 -0.12
CA SER A 543 2.76 -5.40 -0.21
C SER A 543 3.91 -5.82 -1.12
N ILE A 544 3.97 -5.22 -2.31
CA ILE A 544 4.88 -5.62 -3.38
C ILE A 544 5.67 -4.40 -3.89
N ASP A 545 7.00 -4.48 -3.91
CA ASP A 545 7.88 -3.46 -4.50
C ASP A 545 7.68 -2.02 -3.96
N ASN A 546 7.11 -1.86 -2.76
CA ASN A 546 6.88 -0.55 -2.18
C ASN A 546 8.18 0.00 -1.55
N ILE A 547 8.33 1.32 -1.54
CA ILE A 547 9.51 2.01 -1.03
C ILE A 547 9.11 2.99 0.06
N ALA A 548 9.75 2.91 1.22
CA ALA A 548 9.64 3.88 2.30
C ALA A 548 10.99 4.59 2.52
N ALA A 549 10.98 5.92 2.50
CA ALA A 549 12.19 6.74 2.62
C ALA A 549 12.01 7.89 3.62
N SER A 550 13.02 8.15 4.44
CA SER A 550 13.01 9.29 5.38
C SER A 550 11.85 9.23 6.40
N VAL A 551 11.55 8.03 6.91
CA VAL A 551 10.43 7.74 7.83
C VAL A 551 10.93 7.22 9.18
N ASN A 552 10.10 7.24 10.22
CA ASN A 552 10.45 6.53 11.45
C ASN A 552 10.43 5.01 11.21
N HIS A 553 9.38 4.49 10.60
CA HIS A 553 9.22 3.06 10.34
C HIS A 553 8.91 2.84 8.86
N GLY A 554 9.62 1.93 8.20
CA GLY A 554 9.35 1.60 6.80
C GLY A 554 7.97 0.95 6.66
N PHE A 555 7.82 -0.22 7.26
CA PHE A 555 6.61 -1.04 7.22
C PHE A 555 6.22 -1.47 8.64
N VAL A 556 4.96 -1.31 9.01
CA VAL A 556 4.44 -1.64 10.34
C VAL A 556 3.19 -2.50 10.23
N TYR A 557 3.26 -3.74 10.73
CA TYR A 557 2.09 -4.58 10.99
C TYR A 557 1.78 -4.55 12.48
N PHE A 558 0.63 -3.99 12.86
CA PHE A 558 0.30 -3.73 14.25
C PHE A 558 -1.13 -4.14 14.58
N HIS A 559 -1.32 -5.38 15.05
CA HIS A 559 -2.67 -5.93 15.25
C HIS A 559 -3.06 -5.83 16.71
N ARG A 560 -3.38 -4.61 17.15
CA ARG A 560 -3.90 -4.34 18.48
C ARG A 560 -4.94 -3.24 18.44
N GLY A 561 -5.88 -3.30 19.37
CA GLY A 561 -6.92 -2.30 19.55
C GLY A 561 -8.32 -2.86 19.31
N THR A 562 -9.32 -2.15 19.80
CA THR A 562 -10.72 -2.60 19.85
C THR A 562 -11.53 -2.26 18.61
N GLY A 563 -10.96 -1.51 17.66
CA GLY A 563 -11.62 -1.10 16.41
C GLY A 563 -11.39 -2.04 15.22
N MET A 564 -10.69 -3.17 15.42
CA MET A 564 -10.49 -4.15 14.35
C MET A 564 -11.79 -4.87 14.00
N LEU A 565 -11.94 -5.25 12.72
CA LEU A 565 -13.11 -5.96 12.21
C LEU A 565 -12.77 -7.42 11.89
N ASP A 566 -13.69 -8.30 12.28
CA ASP A 566 -13.69 -9.71 11.86
C ASP A 566 -14.13 -9.82 10.39
N PHE A 567 -13.81 -10.94 9.75
CA PHE A 567 -14.16 -11.21 8.36
C PHE A 567 -14.50 -12.67 8.09
N SER A 568 -15.11 -12.93 6.94
CA SER A 568 -15.36 -14.29 6.47
C SER A 568 -14.03 -14.98 6.14
N PRO A 569 -13.79 -16.23 6.59
CA PRO A 569 -12.65 -17.04 6.16
C PRO A 569 -12.48 -17.11 4.64
N GLU A 570 -13.57 -17.03 3.88
CA GLU A 570 -13.58 -17.05 2.40
C GLU A 570 -12.79 -15.90 1.75
N LEU A 571 -12.49 -14.82 2.49
CA LEU A 571 -11.61 -13.75 1.99
C LEU A 571 -10.14 -14.18 1.92
N PHE A 572 -9.76 -15.20 2.69
CA PHE A 572 -8.43 -15.78 2.64
C PHE A 572 -8.38 -16.84 1.53
N THR A 573 -7.21 -16.95 0.89
CA THR A 573 -7.02 -17.79 -0.30
C THR A 573 -7.08 -19.29 0.00
N LEU A 574 -6.94 -19.66 1.28
CA LEU A 574 -7.00 -21.02 1.81
C LEU A 574 -7.96 -21.06 3.01
N PRO A 575 -9.26 -20.82 2.81
CA PRO A 575 -10.21 -20.52 3.89
C PRO A 575 -10.28 -21.62 4.96
N GLU A 576 -10.03 -22.88 4.60
CA GLU A 576 -10.07 -24.01 5.52
C GLU A 576 -8.96 -23.95 6.58
N ALA A 577 -7.87 -23.19 6.34
CA ALA A 577 -6.84 -22.95 7.35
C ALA A 577 -7.35 -22.11 8.54
N LEU A 578 -8.37 -21.27 8.34
CA LEU A 578 -8.91 -20.37 9.38
C LEU A 578 -10.08 -20.98 10.16
N GLY A 579 -10.54 -22.17 9.74
CA GLY A 579 -11.75 -22.80 10.24
C GLY A 579 -13.03 -22.21 9.62
N LEU A 580 -14.07 -23.04 9.50
CA LEU A 580 -15.32 -22.70 8.80
C LEU A 580 -16.48 -22.35 9.74
N GLY A 581 -16.32 -22.54 11.05
CA GLY A 581 -17.38 -22.41 12.05
C GLY A 581 -17.48 -21.05 12.73
N LYS A 582 -16.53 -20.13 12.49
CA LYS A 582 -16.53 -18.75 13.03
C LYS A 582 -15.94 -17.76 12.04
N ALA A 583 -16.21 -16.47 12.26
CA ALA A 583 -15.49 -15.40 11.58
C ALA A 583 -14.01 -15.42 11.98
N ALA A 584 -13.13 -15.07 11.04
CA ALA A 584 -11.70 -14.93 11.26
C ALA A 584 -11.37 -13.48 11.65
N THR A 585 -10.24 -13.31 12.31
CA THR A 585 -9.70 -12.03 12.75
C THR A 585 -8.35 -11.77 12.08
N ALA A 586 -7.86 -10.52 12.14
CA ALA A 586 -6.54 -10.16 11.63
C ALA A 586 -5.39 -10.96 12.29
N ASP A 587 -5.61 -11.53 13.48
CA ASP A 587 -4.63 -12.36 14.15
C ASP A 587 -4.59 -13.79 13.56
N ASP A 588 -5.67 -14.29 12.96
CA ASP A 588 -5.76 -15.69 12.52
C ASP A 588 -5.02 -15.93 11.19
N VAL A 589 -4.81 -14.90 10.36
CA VAL A 589 -4.31 -15.04 8.98
C VAL A 589 -2.79 -14.80 8.91
N PRO A 590 -2.02 -15.47 8.03
CA PRO A 590 -0.63 -15.09 7.78
C PRO A 590 -0.53 -13.76 7.00
N ILE A 591 0.64 -13.09 6.95
CA ILE A 591 0.82 -11.97 6.00
C ILE A 591 0.88 -12.60 4.60
N LEU A 592 -0.09 -12.25 3.75
CA LEU A 592 -0.28 -12.89 2.44
C LEU A 592 0.88 -12.68 1.47
N ALA A 593 1.38 -11.45 1.38
CA ALA A 593 2.51 -11.13 0.53
C ALA A 593 3.28 -9.90 1.06
N PHE A 594 4.58 -10.11 1.28
CA PHE A 594 5.54 -9.05 1.52
C PHE A 594 6.80 -9.38 0.73
N ASP A 595 6.97 -8.77 -0.44
CA ASP A 595 8.00 -9.21 -1.38
C ASP A 595 8.51 -8.07 -2.29
N GLY A 596 9.81 -7.81 -2.24
CA GLY A 596 10.50 -6.78 -3.03
C GLY A 596 10.47 -5.38 -2.42
N ASN A 597 9.99 -5.24 -1.18
CA ASN A 597 9.86 -3.95 -0.52
C ASN A 597 11.22 -3.38 -0.08
N GLU A 598 11.32 -2.06 -0.03
CA GLU A 598 12.54 -1.35 0.37
C GLU A 598 12.26 -0.28 1.41
N ALA A 599 13.11 -0.17 2.43
CA ALA A 599 13.07 0.92 3.40
C ALA A 599 14.45 1.54 3.59
N PHE A 600 14.59 2.86 3.45
CA PHE A 600 15.88 3.50 3.69
C PHE A 600 15.77 4.83 4.38
N ALA A 601 16.88 5.25 4.99
CA ALA A 601 16.92 6.43 5.85
C ALA A 601 15.77 6.37 6.88
N CYS A 602 15.66 5.25 7.60
CA CYS A 602 14.58 5.05 8.56
C CYS A 602 15.08 4.59 9.94
N THR A 603 14.21 4.65 10.95
CA THR A 603 14.57 4.16 12.28
C THR A 603 14.50 2.64 12.34
N VAL A 604 13.40 2.07 11.87
CA VAL A 604 13.17 0.63 11.78
C VAL A 604 12.69 0.30 10.37
N GLY A 605 13.33 -0.65 9.70
CA GLY A 605 12.90 -1.08 8.36
C GLY A 605 11.52 -1.74 8.38
N LEU A 606 11.38 -2.79 9.18
CA LEU A 606 10.14 -3.56 9.35
C LEU A 606 9.82 -3.76 10.84
N PHE A 607 8.57 -3.52 11.23
CA PHE A 607 8.07 -3.80 12.57
C PHE A 607 6.81 -4.66 12.50
N ILE A 608 6.79 -5.78 13.23
CA ILE A 608 5.63 -6.69 13.28
C ILE A 608 5.25 -6.93 14.73
N LEU A 609 3.96 -6.74 15.02
CA LEU A 609 3.39 -6.99 16.33
C LEU A 609 1.96 -7.52 16.22
N LYS A 610 1.73 -8.69 16.80
CA LYS A 610 0.39 -9.26 16.96
C LYS A 610 -0.19 -8.98 18.35
N ALA A 611 -1.50 -9.20 18.52
CA ALA A 611 -2.12 -9.17 19.86
C ALA A 611 -1.78 -10.44 20.65
N ASN A 612 -1.66 -11.57 19.96
CA ASN A 612 -1.42 -12.89 20.54
C ASN A 612 -0.51 -13.74 19.63
N THR A 613 0.12 -14.80 20.13
CA THR A 613 1.06 -15.62 19.33
C THR A 613 0.40 -16.69 18.48
N LYS A 614 -0.82 -17.11 18.82
CA LYS A 614 -1.49 -18.30 18.30
C LYS A 614 -2.10 -18.01 16.93
N GLN A 615 -1.77 -18.81 15.93
CA GLN A 615 -2.35 -18.72 14.59
C GLN A 615 -3.38 -19.82 14.36
N GLN A 616 -3.29 -20.91 15.13
CA GLN A 616 -4.16 -22.08 15.08
C GLN A 616 -4.04 -22.89 13.78
N HIS A 617 -3.04 -22.57 12.94
CA HIS A 617 -2.73 -23.28 11.71
C HIS A 617 -1.24 -23.15 11.32
N ASP A 618 -0.74 -24.09 10.53
CA ASP A 618 0.68 -24.19 10.15
C ASP A 618 1.03 -23.49 8.82
N VAL A 619 0.11 -22.71 8.22
CA VAL A 619 0.47 -21.86 7.07
C VAL A 619 1.40 -20.73 7.50
N PHE A 620 2.64 -20.74 7.01
CA PHE A 620 3.65 -19.77 7.41
C PHE A 620 3.39 -18.38 6.80
N THR A 621 3.63 -17.34 7.60
CA THR A 621 3.91 -16.02 7.06
C THR A 621 5.26 -16.03 6.37
N THR A 622 5.32 -15.65 5.11
CA THR A 622 6.58 -15.60 4.36
C THR A 622 6.89 -14.19 3.89
N LEU A 623 7.98 -13.63 4.39
CA LEU A 623 8.50 -12.30 4.06
C LEU A 623 9.72 -12.50 3.16
N LYS A 624 9.73 -11.94 1.95
CA LYS A 624 10.77 -12.19 0.93
C LYS A 624 11.37 -10.89 0.41
N ASN A 625 12.62 -10.96 -0.05
CA ASN A 625 13.29 -9.91 -0.84
C ASN A 625 13.12 -8.50 -0.24
N PHE A 626 13.45 -8.35 1.04
CA PHE A 626 13.35 -7.06 1.72
C PHE A 626 14.71 -6.39 1.82
N THR A 627 14.82 -5.17 1.32
CA THR A 627 16.05 -4.38 1.46
C THR A 627 15.82 -3.25 2.45
N ALA A 628 16.69 -3.12 3.45
CA ALA A 628 16.67 -1.94 4.32
C ALA A 628 18.06 -1.39 4.58
N TRP A 629 18.28 -0.10 4.33
CA TRP A 629 19.62 0.49 4.44
C TRP A 629 19.62 1.89 5.05
N GLU A 630 20.74 2.24 5.69
CA GLU A 630 20.82 3.42 6.57
C GLU A 630 19.72 3.39 7.64
N VAL A 631 19.56 2.22 8.28
CA VAL A 631 18.55 1.97 9.33
C VAL A 631 19.17 1.74 10.70
N ARG A 632 18.46 2.15 11.76
CA ARG A 632 18.90 1.85 13.14
C ARG A 632 18.59 0.40 13.54
N ALA A 633 17.46 -0.12 13.09
CA ALA A 633 17.09 -1.54 13.21
C ALA A 633 16.55 -2.04 11.87
N GLY A 634 16.96 -3.23 11.42
CA GLY A 634 16.47 -3.80 10.18
C GLY A 634 15.02 -4.28 10.30
N ALA A 635 14.79 -5.32 11.10
CA ALA A 635 13.48 -5.88 11.38
C ALA A 635 13.30 -6.18 12.87
N ALA A 636 12.13 -5.84 13.43
CA ALA A 636 11.72 -6.19 14.78
C ALA A 636 10.38 -6.93 14.74
N ILE A 637 10.37 -8.17 15.20
CA ILE A 637 9.22 -9.09 15.07
C ILE A 637 8.87 -9.62 16.45
N GLU A 638 7.62 -9.43 16.88
CA GLU A 638 7.19 -9.79 18.23
C GLU A 638 5.76 -10.39 18.26
N TYR A 639 5.48 -11.17 19.31
CA TYR A 639 4.17 -11.78 19.58
C TYR A 639 3.66 -12.66 18.42
N THR A 640 4.50 -13.50 17.84
CA THR A 640 4.10 -14.23 16.63
C THR A 640 4.79 -15.59 16.49
N ALA A 641 4.26 -16.45 15.64
CA ALA A 641 4.82 -17.76 15.34
C ALA A 641 4.60 -18.12 13.86
N HIS A 642 5.36 -19.10 13.35
CA HIS A 642 5.28 -19.59 11.97
C HIS A 642 5.70 -18.56 10.91
N TYR A 643 6.94 -18.07 10.99
CA TYR A 643 7.48 -17.08 10.04
C TYR A 643 8.72 -17.58 9.34
N LEU A 644 8.77 -17.28 8.04
CA LEU A 644 9.96 -17.38 7.20
C LEU A 644 10.36 -15.97 6.75
N VAL A 645 11.54 -15.53 7.19
CA VAL A 645 12.22 -14.30 6.78
C VAL A 645 13.29 -14.68 5.76
N ARG A 646 13.07 -14.35 4.49
CA ARG A 646 13.88 -14.87 3.39
C ARG A 646 14.44 -13.75 2.52
N ASP A 647 15.71 -13.87 2.11
CA ASP A 647 16.35 -12.94 1.17
C ASP A 647 16.32 -11.49 1.69
N PHE A 648 16.61 -11.30 2.99
CA PHE A 648 16.68 -9.97 3.62
C PHE A 648 18.07 -9.37 3.45
N ASP A 649 18.15 -8.11 2.99
CA ASP A 649 19.39 -7.38 2.80
C ASP A 649 19.40 -6.09 3.62
N LEU A 650 20.14 -6.09 4.73
CA LEU A 650 20.04 -5.10 5.79
C LEU A 650 21.38 -4.41 6.03
N VAL A 651 21.40 -3.08 5.94
CA VAL A 651 22.59 -2.25 6.18
C VAL A 651 22.32 -1.21 7.27
N GLY A 652 23.02 -1.35 8.38
CA GLY A 652 22.95 -0.45 9.52
C GLY A 652 23.42 0.96 9.18
N ASN A 653 22.82 1.94 9.84
CA ASN A 653 23.13 3.34 9.63
C ASN A 653 24.55 3.71 10.10
N THR A 654 25.11 4.73 9.45
CA THR A 654 26.37 5.30 9.93
C THR A 654 26.16 5.89 11.34
N PRO A 655 27.03 5.61 12.32
CA PRO A 655 26.91 6.20 13.65
C PRO A 655 26.98 7.74 13.61
N GLU A 656 25.83 8.39 13.65
CA GLU A 656 25.73 9.80 14.01
C GLU A 656 25.83 9.96 15.53
N PRO A 657 26.20 11.14 16.05
CA PRO A 657 26.05 11.43 17.47
C PRO A 657 24.65 11.01 17.92
N TYR A 658 24.59 10.05 18.85
CA TYR A 658 23.38 9.58 19.54
C TYR A 658 22.41 8.68 18.74
N ARG A 659 22.77 8.18 17.55
CA ARG A 659 21.88 7.29 16.77
C ARG A 659 22.58 6.06 16.19
N ALA A 660 23.28 5.32 17.05
CA ALA A 660 23.96 4.09 16.66
C ALA A 660 22.97 2.98 16.24
N PRO A 661 23.35 2.13 15.26
CA PRO A 661 22.58 0.96 14.88
C PRO A 661 22.44 -0.01 16.07
N LEU A 662 21.36 -0.79 16.09
CA LEU A 662 21.02 -1.71 17.18
C LEU A 662 21.13 -3.18 16.77
N TYR A 663 20.40 -3.59 15.74
CA TYR A 663 20.36 -4.98 15.28
C TYR A 663 19.86 -5.08 13.84
N GLY A 664 20.28 -6.13 13.14
CA GLY A 664 19.73 -6.50 11.84
C GLY A 664 18.30 -7.01 11.99
N ILE A 665 18.13 -8.19 12.57
CA ILE A 665 16.82 -8.82 12.83
C ILE A 665 16.71 -9.10 14.33
N GLU A 666 15.57 -8.76 14.93
CA GLU A 666 15.24 -9.13 16.31
C GLU A 666 13.94 -9.93 16.32
N PHE A 667 14.01 -11.16 16.82
CA PHE A 667 12.86 -11.88 17.33
C PHE A 667 12.70 -11.52 18.80
N GLY A 668 11.74 -10.64 19.09
CA GLY A 668 11.50 -10.12 20.43
C GLY A 668 10.58 -11.02 21.23
N ASN A 669 9.83 -10.41 22.15
CA ASN A 669 8.98 -11.13 23.09
C ASN A 669 7.98 -12.05 22.37
N ASN A 670 7.77 -13.23 22.92
CA ASN A 670 6.75 -14.19 22.51
C ASN A 670 6.86 -14.58 21.03
N THR A 671 8.04 -15.01 20.61
CA THR A 671 8.28 -15.53 19.26
C THR A 671 8.68 -17.00 19.28
N SER A 672 8.22 -17.78 18.31
CA SER A 672 8.55 -19.21 18.21
C SER A 672 8.35 -19.75 16.80
N ASP A 673 9.09 -20.79 16.42
CA ASP A 673 9.01 -21.42 15.09
C ASP A 673 9.29 -20.40 13.97
N MET A 674 10.44 -19.75 14.07
CA MET A 674 10.89 -18.70 13.14
C MET A 674 12.10 -19.17 12.34
N VAL A 675 12.11 -18.87 11.05
CA VAL A 675 13.22 -19.19 10.14
C VAL A 675 13.74 -17.92 9.50
N VAL A 676 15.06 -17.74 9.50
CA VAL A 676 15.77 -16.78 8.66
C VAL A 676 16.52 -17.56 7.60
N ASN A 677 16.33 -17.23 6.32
CA ASN A 677 16.95 -17.93 5.20
C ASN A 677 17.57 -16.93 4.22
N ASN A 678 18.89 -17.03 4.00
CA ASN A 678 19.65 -16.19 3.10
C ASN A 678 19.56 -14.68 3.45
N ALA A 679 19.92 -14.32 4.68
CA ALA A 679 19.94 -12.93 5.11
C ALA A 679 21.35 -12.33 5.05
N MET A 680 21.51 -11.19 4.40
CA MET A 680 22.74 -10.39 4.38
C MET A 680 22.60 -9.22 5.34
N ILE A 681 23.43 -9.17 6.39
CA ILE A 681 23.35 -8.16 7.45
C ILE A 681 24.70 -7.47 7.64
N GLN A 682 24.71 -6.15 7.49
CA GLN A 682 25.93 -5.33 7.52
C GLN A 682 25.84 -4.17 8.51
N ASN A 683 26.96 -3.86 9.17
CA ASN A 683 27.14 -2.65 10.00
C ASN A 683 26.16 -2.48 11.17
N PHE A 684 25.77 -3.58 11.81
CA PHE A 684 25.03 -3.58 13.07
C PHE A 684 25.88 -4.16 14.20
N PRO A 685 25.74 -3.72 15.46
CA PRO A 685 26.45 -4.39 16.55
C PRO A 685 25.94 -5.83 16.76
N LYS A 686 24.66 -6.10 16.49
CA LYS A 686 24.06 -7.44 16.51
C LYS A 686 23.45 -7.79 15.15
N GLY A 687 23.67 -9.02 14.67
CA GLY A 687 23.12 -9.50 13.41
C GLY A 687 21.67 -9.92 13.58
N ILE A 688 21.45 -11.14 14.05
CA ILE A 688 20.15 -11.71 14.38
C ILE A 688 20.08 -11.93 15.90
N VAL A 689 19.03 -11.45 16.56
CA VAL A 689 18.77 -11.64 17.99
C VAL A 689 17.66 -12.68 18.15
N LEU A 690 17.98 -13.83 18.76
CA LEU A 690 17.05 -14.94 18.98
C LEU A 690 16.42 -14.86 20.37
N GLY A 691 15.60 -13.84 20.60
CA GLY A 691 15.03 -13.53 21.90
C GLY A 691 14.10 -14.62 22.44
N LYS A 692 14.39 -15.11 23.64
CA LYS A 692 13.66 -16.20 24.32
C LYS A 692 12.86 -15.69 25.51
N VAL A 693 12.20 -14.55 25.33
CA VAL A 693 11.40 -13.92 26.40
C VAL A 693 9.92 -14.26 26.16
N HIS A 694 9.37 -15.09 27.04
CA HIS A 694 7.97 -15.50 26.97
C HIS A 694 7.17 -14.96 28.17
N THR A 695 5.99 -14.38 27.90
CA THR A 695 5.07 -13.93 28.94
C THR A 695 4.19 -15.04 29.49
N ASP A 696 4.01 -16.11 28.71
CA ASP A 696 3.12 -17.24 29.02
C ASP A 696 3.92 -18.56 29.07
N ALA A 697 3.40 -19.66 28.52
CA ALA A 697 4.10 -20.94 28.46
C ALA A 697 5.32 -20.87 27.54
N GLU A 698 6.43 -21.42 27.99
CA GLU A 698 7.63 -21.62 27.17
C GLU A 698 7.34 -22.62 26.04
N PRO A 699 7.78 -22.37 24.79
CA PRO A 699 7.68 -23.33 23.70
C PRO A 699 8.32 -24.67 24.08
N SER A 700 7.66 -25.77 23.72
CA SER A 700 8.02 -27.10 24.23
C SER A 700 9.03 -27.89 23.38
N GLY A 701 9.66 -27.26 22.37
CA GLY A 701 10.37 -27.94 21.27
C GLY A 701 11.86 -27.62 21.08
N PHE A 702 12.47 -28.37 20.15
CA PHE A 702 13.79 -28.11 19.54
C PHE A 702 13.59 -27.32 18.23
N ASP A 703 14.62 -26.68 17.69
CA ASP A 703 14.59 -25.87 16.46
C ASP A 703 13.55 -24.72 16.45
N GLN A 704 13.34 -24.06 17.60
CA GLN A 704 12.51 -22.87 17.78
C GLN A 704 12.90 -21.72 16.83
N PHE A 705 14.21 -21.52 16.62
CA PHE A 705 14.75 -20.56 15.69
C PHE A 705 15.74 -21.26 14.75
N VAL A 706 15.56 -21.07 13.44
CA VAL A 706 16.46 -21.62 12.42
C VAL A 706 17.09 -20.50 11.61
N VAL A 707 18.41 -20.52 11.46
CA VAL A 707 19.15 -19.62 10.58
C VAL A 707 19.80 -20.45 9.48
N ILE A 708 19.47 -20.13 8.23
CA ILE A 708 19.98 -20.76 7.01
C ILE A 708 20.74 -19.69 6.22
N ASP A 709 21.99 -19.95 5.85
CA ASP A 709 22.80 -19.07 4.99
C ASP A 709 22.85 -17.59 5.46
N GLY A 710 23.13 -17.35 6.75
CA GLY A 710 23.29 -16.00 7.29
C GLY A 710 24.66 -15.39 6.95
N GLU A 711 24.68 -14.27 6.22
CA GLU A 711 25.90 -13.53 5.87
C GLU A 711 26.05 -12.23 6.68
N PHE A 712 27.20 -12.04 7.32
CA PHE A 712 27.44 -10.93 8.24
C PHE A 712 28.73 -10.18 7.95
N SER A 713 28.68 -8.85 7.85
CA SER A 713 29.86 -7.99 7.64
C SER A 713 29.83 -6.75 8.51
N GLY A 714 30.91 -6.46 9.24
CA GLY A 714 30.91 -5.35 10.20
C GLY A 714 29.91 -5.56 11.35
N VAL A 715 29.68 -6.82 11.74
CA VAL A 715 28.78 -7.22 12.82
C VAL A 715 29.56 -7.88 13.96
N GLU A 716 29.37 -7.40 15.19
CA GLU A 716 30.13 -7.89 16.36
C GLU A 716 29.55 -9.20 16.92
N SER A 717 28.22 -9.30 17.02
CA SER A 717 27.50 -10.51 17.42
C SER A 717 26.59 -10.99 16.28
N PRO A 718 27.06 -11.87 15.36
CA PRO A 718 26.29 -12.30 14.21
C PRO A 718 24.94 -12.94 14.57
N ILE A 719 24.95 -13.86 15.54
CA ILE A 719 23.74 -14.50 16.07
C ILE A 719 23.81 -14.39 17.59
N ASP A 720 23.01 -13.50 18.15
CA ASP A 720 22.92 -13.20 19.57
C ASP A 720 21.87 -14.08 20.24
N GLU A 721 22.09 -14.43 21.51
CA GLU A 721 21.19 -15.29 22.31
C GLU A 721 20.97 -16.71 21.76
N TYR A 722 21.87 -17.21 20.89
CA TYR A 722 21.82 -18.58 20.37
C TYR A 722 21.91 -19.65 21.47
N ASP A 723 20.99 -20.60 21.45
CA ASP A 723 20.99 -21.80 22.28
C ASP A 723 20.91 -23.06 21.41
N SER A 724 22.03 -23.77 21.26
CA SER A 724 22.11 -25.00 20.46
C SER A 724 21.19 -26.15 20.93
N THR A 725 20.53 -26.03 22.08
CA THR A 725 19.56 -27.02 22.55
C THR A 725 18.17 -26.79 21.98
N VAL A 726 17.88 -25.61 21.45
CA VAL A 726 16.56 -25.26 20.89
C VAL A 726 16.65 -24.49 19.58
N ASP A 727 17.83 -24.06 19.15
CA ASP A 727 18.06 -23.31 17.92
C ASP A 727 18.93 -24.11 16.95
N LEU A 728 18.77 -23.82 15.65
CA LEU A 728 19.49 -24.49 14.58
C LEU A 728 20.16 -23.48 13.64
N ILE A 729 21.43 -23.72 13.32
CA ILE A 729 22.16 -22.99 12.27
C ILE A 729 22.63 -24.01 11.25
N ILE A 730 22.25 -23.83 9.99
CA ILE A 730 22.57 -24.74 8.88
C ILE A 730 22.88 -23.96 7.61
N ASP A 731 23.50 -24.65 6.65
CA ASP A 731 23.66 -24.16 5.28
C ASP A 731 22.58 -24.78 4.37
N SER A 732 22.23 -24.11 3.26
CA SER A 732 21.25 -24.65 2.29
C SER A 732 21.63 -26.00 1.71
N GLU A 733 22.92 -26.36 1.67
CA GLU A 733 23.40 -27.68 1.27
C GLU A 733 22.90 -28.82 2.19
N GLN A 734 22.47 -28.50 3.41
CA GLN A 734 21.95 -29.46 4.38
C GLN A 734 20.43 -29.67 4.25
N LEU A 735 19.74 -28.83 3.48
CA LEU A 735 18.30 -28.95 3.24
C LEU A 735 17.98 -30.19 2.40
N GLN A 736 16.80 -30.75 2.62
CA GLN A 736 16.24 -31.84 1.81
C GLN A 736 14.92 -31.37 1.16
N PRO A 737 14.97 -30.68 0.01
CA PRO A 737 13.80 -29.99 -0.56
C PRO A 737 12.57 -30.87 -0.79
N ASP A 738 12.76 -32.12 -1.21
CA ASP A 738 11.66 -33.05 -1.49
C ASP A 738 11.10 -33.77 -0.25
N ARG A 739 11.57 -33.41 0.95
CA ARG A 739 11.17 -34.07 2.20
C ARG A 739 10.01 -33.32 2.84
N PHE A 740 8.81 -33.89 2.74
CA PHE A 740 7.66 -33.41 3.50
C PHE A 740 6.77 -34.57 3.99
N SER A 741 6.42 -34.61 5.27
CA SER A 741 5.45 -35.57 5.81
C SER A 741 4.86 -35.13 7.14
N ILE A 742 3.60 -35.49 7.39
CA ILE A 742 2.89 -35.28 8.66
C ILE A 742 2.63 -36.63 9.34
N GLN A 743 2.91 -36.72 10.64
CA GLN A 743 2.63 -37.89 11.47
C GLN A 743 1.90 -37.46 12.73
N LEU A 744 0.62 -37.84 12.87
CA LEU A 744 -0.18 -37.57 14.07
C LEU A 744 -0.06 -38.72 15.09
N ASP A 745 -0.10 -38.40 16.39
CA ASP A 745 0.09 -39.38 17.48
C ASP A 745 -1.05 -40.42 17.54
N ASP A 746 -2.30 -39.99 17.29
CA ASP A 746 -3.47 -40.86 17.15
C ASP A 746 -3.62 -41.28 15.69
N SER A 747 -2.88 -42.32 15.30
CA SER A 747 -2.77 -42.82 13.91
C SER A 747 -4.11 -43.17 13.23
N GLU A 748 -4.08 -43.07 11.89
CA GLU A 748 -5.15 -43.39 10.93
C GLU A 748 -5.98 -44.68 11.22
N PRO A 749 -7.33 -44.61 11.17
CA PRO A 749 -8.10 -43.41 10.86
C PRO A 749 -8.15 -42.46 12.07
N PHE A 750 -7.95 -41.17 11.79
CA PHE A 750 -8.20 -40.07 12.73
C PHE A 750 -9.65 -40.13 13.24
N ARG A 751 -9.96 -39.69 14.46
CA ARG A 751 -11.27 -39.99 15.07
C ARG A 751 -11.94 -38.79 15.72
N TYR A 752 -13.18 -38.50 15.30
CA TYR A 752 -14.07 -37.57 15.98
C TYR A 752 -15.24 -38.33 16.62
N LEU A 753 -15.14 -38.58 17.93
CA LEU A 753 -16.01 -39.56 18.60
C LEU A 753 -17.20 -38.98 19.37
N SER A 754 -17.04 -37.78 19.95
CA SER A 754 -18.05 -37.18 20.83
C SER A 754 -18.93 -36.18 20.08
N SER A 755 -20.21 -36.14 20.42
CA SER A 755 -21.18 -35.14 19.94
C SER A 755 -21.24 -33.88 20.82
N SER A 756 -20.38 -33.80 21.84
CA SER A 756 -20.38 -32.69 22.80
C SER A 756 -20.12 -31.36 22.11
N THR A 757 -20.96 -30.37 22.42
CA THR A 757 -20.82 -28.98 21.99
C THR A 757 -20.37 -28.08 23.14
N THR A 758 -19.75 -28.65 24.18
CA THR A 758 -19.19 -27.86 25.29
C THR A 758 -17.88 -27.21 24.86
N ALA A 759 -17.58 -26.03 25.39
CA ALA A 759 -16.30 -25.36 25.14
C ALA A 759 -15.11 -26.30 25.45
N GLY A 760 -14.12 -26.31 24.57
CA GLY A 760 -12.98 -27.23 24.64
C GLY A 760 -13.25 -28.65 24.10
N SER A 761 -14.46 -28.94 23.60
CA SER A 761 -14.73 -30.17 22.84
C SER A 761 -14.24 -30.04 21.40
N GLY A 762 -13.70 -31.13 20.87
CA GLY A 762 -13.08 -31.18 19.56
C GLY A 762 -11.89 -32.14 19.55
N ILE A 763 -11.07 -32.05 18.52
CA ILE A 763 -9.79 -32.75 18.45
C ILE A 763 -8.66 -31.73 18.48
N GLN A 764 -7.57 -32.06 19.15
CA GLN A 764 -6.30 -31.32 19.10
C GLN A 764 -5.33 -32.12 18.25
N TYR A 765 -4.60 -31.46 17.36
CA TYR A 765 -3.54 -32.10 16.61
C TYR A 765 -2.29 -32.19 17.47
N SER A 766 -1.77 -33.41 17.64
CA SER A 766 -0.46 -33.65 18.23
C SER A 766 0.31 -34.63 17.36
N GLY A 767 1.62 -34.39 17.20
CA GLY A 767 2.48 -35.28 16.44
C GLY A 767 3.76 -34.62 15.99
N ARG A 768 4.18 -34.94 14.76
CA ARG A 768 5.43 -34.48 14.15
C ARG A 768 5.20 -34.04 12.70
N LYS A 769 5.75 -32.88 12.36
CA LYS A 769 5.97 -32.44 10.97
C LYS A 769 7.41 -32.75 10.60
N THR A 770 7.66 -33.34 9.44
CA THR A 770 9.00 -33.44 8.85
C THR A 770 9.01 -32.64 7.56
N ASP A 771 9.90 -31.67 7.45
CA ASP A 771 10.03 -30.78 6.30
C ASP A 771 11.49 -30.73 5.81
N SER A 772 11.83 -29.84 4.87
CA SER A 772 13.17 -29.75 4.29
C SER A 772 14.29 -29.45 5.28
N ILE A 773 13.96 -28.83 6.42
CA ILE A 773 14.90 -28.56 7.53
C ILE A 773 15.08 -29.81 8.38
N GLY A 774 13.98 -30.38 8.89
CA GLY A 774 14.06 -31.47 9.86
C GLY A 774 12.71 -31.91 10.40
N ILE A 775 12.76 -32.54 11.57
CA ILE A 775 11.56 -32.93 12.32
C ILE A 775 11.23 -31.80 13.30
N ASN A 776 9.98 -31.34 13.30
CA ASN A 776 9.42 -30.37 14.25
C ASN A 776 8.24 -31.00 15.01
N PRO A 777 7.98 -30.65 16.27
CA PRO A 777 6.70 -30.92 16.90
C PRO A 777 5.54 -30.32 16.08
N LEU A 778 4.38 -30.96 16.13
CA LEU A 778 3.13 -30.43 15.59
C LEU A 778 2.12 -30.30 16.74
N PRO A 779 1.59 -29.09 17.01
CA PRO A 779 1.98 -27.79 16.42
C PRO A 779 3.42 -27.37 16.81
N GLY A 780 4.02 -26.51 15.98
CA GLY A 780 5.30 -25.88 16.29
C GLY A 780 5.13 -24.77 17.33
N GLY A 781 6.11 -24.58 18.21
CA GLY A 781 6.12 -23.47 19.17
C GLY A 781 5.08 -23.57 20.30
N VAL A 782 4.32 -22.50 20.52
CA VAL A 782 3.25 -22.37 21.54
C VAL A 782 1.85 -22.33 20.92
N ASP A 783 1.72 -22.68 19.64
CA ASP A 783 0.43 -22.65 18.95
C ASP A 783 -0.46 -23.82 19.38
N GLU A 784 -1.77 -23.69 19.12
CA GLU A 784 -2.78 -24.71 19.38
C GLU A 784 -3.54 -24.98 18.08
N MET A 785 -3.32 -26.15 17.48
CA MET A 785 -3.99 -26.57 16.25
C MET A 785 -4.97 -27.71 16.52
N GLY A 786 -6.12 -27.68 15.87
CA GLY A 786 -7.12 -28.73 16.02
C GLY A 786 -8.43 -28.41 15.32
N VAL A 787 -9.43 -29.29 15.49
CA VAL A 787 -10.78 -29.09 14.99
C VAL A 787 -11.74 -28.98 16.17
N PRO A 788 -12.13 -27.77 16.58
CA PRO A 788 -13.15 -27.58 17.59
C PRO A 788 -14.54 -28.01 17.06
N PHE A 789 -15.50 -28.21 17.97
CA PHE A 789 -16.81 -28.74 17.59
C PHE A 789 -17.56 -27.89 16.56
N TYR A 790 -17.42 -26.57 16.59
CA TYR A 790 -18.12 -25.67 15.66
C TYR A 790 -17.57 -25.77 14.25
N ASP A 791 -16.25 -25.95 14.08
CA ASP A 791 -15.64 -26.19 12.77
C ASP A 791 -16.04 -27.57 12.25
N MET A 792 -16.10 -28.60 13.10
CA MET A 792 -16.57 -29.92 12.67
C MET A 792 -18.05 -29.89 12.25
N ILE A 793 -18.91 -29.13 12.94
CA ILE A 793 -20.30 -28.92 12.49
C ILE A 793 -20.30 -28.27 11.10
N ALA A 794 -19.53 -27.20 10.90
CA ALA A 794 -19.46 -26.50 9.62
C ALA A 794 -18.96 -27.40 8.48
N ILE A 795 -17.88 -28.15 8.69
CA ILE A 795 -17.35 -29.15 7.74
C ILE A 795 -18.45 -30.15 7.35
N LEU A 796 -19.19 -30.70 8.33
CA LEU A 796 -20.26 -31.66 8.06
C LEU A 796 -21.49 -31.02 7.37
N GLU A 797 -21.73 -29.74 7.57
CA GLU A 797 -22.82 -28.99 6.92
C GLU A 797 -22.46 -28.56 5.49
N GLN A 798 -21.18 -28.30 5.20
CA GLN A 798 -20.69 -27.79 3.92
C GLN A 798 -20.18 -28.92 3.01
N ASP A 799 -19.27 -29.75 3.52
CA ASP A 799 -18.58 -30.81 2.76
C ASP A 799 -19.24 -32.18 2.96
N GLY A 800 -19.85 -32.36 4.13
CA GLY A 800 -20.61 -33.54 4.49
C GLY A 800 -19.78 -34.72 4.99
N TYR A 801 -20.42 -35.89 5.03
CA TYR A 801 -19.82 -37.14 5.49
C TYR A 801 -20.13 -38.31 4.55
N PHE A 802 -19.26 -39.31 4.59
CA PHE A 802 -19.23 -40.42 3.65
C PHE A 802 -19.31 -41.75 4.39
N GLN A 803 -19.76 -42.80 3.70
CA GLN A 803 -19.78 -44.16 4.22
C GLN A 803 -18.78 -45.04 3.47
N SER A 804 -17.90 -45.74 4.19
CA SER A 804 -17.01 -46.73 3.57
C SER A 804 -17.74 -48.05 3.29
N ASP A 805 -17.11 -48.95 2.54
CA ASP A 805 -17.66 -50.28 2.22
C ASP A 805 -17.93 -51.14 3.47
N ASN A 806 -17.19 -50.90 4.54
CA ASN A 806 -17.35 -51.60 5.82
C ASN A 806 -18.47 -51.00 6.69
N GLY A 807 -19.18 -49.96 6.20
CA GLY A 807 -20.32 -49.34 6.88
C GLY A 807 -19.97 -48.23 7.89
N ASN A 808 -18.68 -47.93 8.07
CA ASN A 808 -18.20 -46.84 8.92
C ASN A 808 -18.38 -45.48 8.23
N TYR A 809 -18.55 -44.42 9.02
CA TYR A 809 -18.75 -43.06 8.52
C TYR A 809 -17.51 -42.20 8.72
N TYR A 810 -17.20 -41.34 7.74
CA TYR A 810 -16.02 -40.48 7.72
C TYR A 810 -16.36 -39.06 7.29
N ALA A 811 -15.65 -38.08 7.83
CA ALA A 811 -15.51 -36.75 7.25
C ALA A 811 -14.10 -36.58 6.67
N ILE A 812 -13.94 -35.73 5.67
CA ILE A 812 -12.62 -35.28 5.20
C ILE A 812 -12.34 -33.97 5.93
N VAL A 813 -11.23 -33.93 6.68
CA VAL A 813 -10.82 -32.75 7.41
C VAL A 813 -9.57 -32.20 6.75
N GLU A 814 -9.71 -31.04 6.14
CA GLU A 814 -8.63 -30.41 5.38
C GLU A 814 -7.70 -29.62 6.28
N GLN A 815 -6.40 -29.71 6.02
CA GLN A 815 -5.36 -28.97 6.74
C GLN A 815 -4.23 -28.58 5.80
N TYR A 816 -3.66 -27.41 6.07
CA TYR A 816 -2.50 -26.90 5.36
C TYR A 816 -1.28 -26.85 6.27
N PHE A 817 -0.14 -27.19 5.70
CA PHE A 817 1.14 -27.17 6.38
C PHE A 817 2.19 -26.54 5.48
N SER A 818 3.12 -25.79 6.07
CA SER A 818 4.20 -25.15 5.34
C SER A 818 5.54 -25.84 5.57
N ASP A 819 6.31 -26.00 4.50
CA ASP A 819 7.74 -26.25 4.57
C ASP A 819 8.45 -25.00 5.12
N ARG A 820 9.17 -25.17 6.23
CA ARG A 820 9.75 -24.05 6.98
C ARG A 820 10.85 -23.27 6.23
N ALA A 821 11.59 -23.90 5.31
CA ALA A 821 12.70 -23.22 4.61
C ALA A 821 12.25 -22.51 3.32
N SER A 822 11.27 -23.08 2.63
CA SER A 822 10.79 -22.57 1.33
C SER A 822 9.51 -21.75 1.44
N GLY A 823 8.70 -21.99 2.48
CA GLY A 823 7.33 -21.49 2.60
C GLY A 823 6.34 -22.25 1.71
N GLU A 824 6.75 -23.37 1.10
CA GLU A 824 5.86 -24.17 0.27
C GLU A 824 4.68 -24.70 1.09
N VAL A 825 3.45 -24.45 0.63
CA VAL A 825 2.24 -24.96 1.25
C VAL A 825 1.88 -26.33 0.67
N HIS A 826 1.54 -27.26 1.56
CA HIS A 826 1.02 -28.60 1.28
C HIS A 826 -0.39 -28.75 1.87
N LYS A 827 -1.31 -29.39 1.15
CA LYS A 827 -2.70 -29.65 1.58
C LYS A 827 -2.89 -31.14 1.87
N TYR A 828 -3.57 -31.45 2.98
CA TYR A 828 -3.90 -32.82 3.42
C TYR A 828 -5.40 -32.91 3.75
N GLY A 829 -6.05 -34.00 3.31
CA GLY A 829 -7.40 -34.37 3.77
C GLY A 829 -7.37 -35.57 4.70
N PHE A 830 -7.51 -35.34 6.00
CA PHE A 830 -7.54 -36.41 6.99
C PHE A 830 -8.90 -37.12 6.98
N LYS A 831 -8.88 -38.43 6.68
CA LYS A 831 -10.05 -39.30 6.65
C LYS A 831 -10.50 -39.62 8.07
N THR A 832 -11.36 -38.76 8.61
CA THR A 832 -11.73 -38.74 10.03
C THR A 832 -12.95 -39.60 10.31
N LEU A 833 -12.76 -40.71 11.01
CA LEU A 833 -13.81 -41.63 11.46
C LEU A 833 -14.77 -40.94 12.44
N LEU A 834 -16.06 -40.99 12.13
CA LEU A 834 -17.12 -40.45 12.96
C LEU A 834 -17.66 -41.52 13.92
N GLY A 835 -17.64 -41.20 15.22
CA GLY A 835 -18.10 -42.11 16.28
C GLY A 835 -19.61 -42.35 16.28
N SER A 836 -20.05 -43.47 16.86
CA SER A 836 -21.47 -43.83 16.92
C SER A 836 -22.33 -42.79 17.63
N GLU A 837 -21.79 -42.16 18.68
CA GLU A 837 -22.46 -41.08 19.42
C GLU A 837 -22.74 -39.87 18.52
N LEU A 838 -21.72 -39.41 17.78
CA LEU A 838 -21.86 -38.34 16.80
C LEU A 838 -22.87 -38.72 15.70
N MET A 839 -22.82 -39.96 15.21
CA MET A 839 -23.77 -40.43 14.19
C MET A 839 -25.22 -40.48 14.70
N ASP A 840 -25.44 -40.77 15.99
CA ASP A 840 -26.77 -40.67 16.61
C ASP A 840 -27.24 -39.21 16.68
N ALA A 841 -26.33 -38.29 16.98
CA ALA A 841 -26.62 -36.85 16.99
C ALA A 841 -26.93 -36.31 15.58
N ILE A 842 -26.19 -36.72 14.55
CA ILE A 842 -26.45 -36.35 13.14
C ILE A 842 -27.83 -36.84 12.69
N ARG A 843 -28.24 -38.04 13.10
CA ARG A 843 -29.57 -38.58 12.77
C ARG A 843 -30.72 -37.88 13.47
N ASN A 844 -30.45 -37.07 14.49
CA ASN A 844 -31.45 -36.27 15.17
C ASN A 844 -31.55 -34.88 14.52
N PRO A 845 -32.63 -34.56 13.79
CA PRO A 845 -32.76 -33.27 13.11
C PRO A 845 -32.83 -32.08 14.07
N ASP A 846 -33.19 -32.31 15.34
CA ASP A 846 -33.25 -31.27 16.37
C ASP A 846 -31.88 -31.02 17.05
N SER A 847 -30.85 -31.79 16.68
CA SER A 847 -29.49 -31.63 17.18
C SER A 847 -28.73 -30.55 16.42
N SER A 848 -27.71 -29.95 17.04
CA SER A 848 -26.77 -29.04 16.36
C SER A 848 -26.06 -29.69 15.16
N TRP A 849 -26.02 -31.02 15.13
CA TRP A 849 -25.41 -31.82 14.07
C TRP A 849 -26.41 -32.26 12.98
N GLY A 850 -27.70 -31.96 13.15
CA GLY A 850 -28.79 -32.49 12.34
C GLY A 850 -28.84 -31.98 10.90
N LYS A 851 -28.02 -30.97 10.56
CA LYS A 851 -27.89 -30.42 9.21
C LYS A 851 -26.75 -31.04 8.40
N ALA A 852 -26.00 -31.98 8.98
CA ALA A 852 -24.91 -32.65 8.29
C ALA A 852 -25.38 -33.35 7.00
N ILE A 853 -24.62 -33.21 5.92
CA ILE A 853 -24.96 -33.72 4.60
C ILE A 853 -24.31 -35.09 4.37
N PHE A 854 -25.07 -36.07 3.87
CA PHE A 854 -24.49 -37.33 3.42
C PHE A 854 -23.99 -37.20 1.97
N SER A 855 -22.68 -37.22 1.80
CA SER A 855 -21.98 -36.96 0.53
C SER A 855 -21.65 -38.25 -0.25
N GLY A 856 -22.04 -39.42 0.25
CA GLY A 856 -22.00 -40.67 -0.50
C GLY A 856 -20.98 -41.69 0.03
N ARG A 857 -20.25 -42.34 -0.88
CA ARG A 857 -19.30 -43.42 -0.56
C ARG A 857 -17.87 -42.89 -0.55
N ILE A 858 -17.06 -43.34 0.39
CA ILE A 858 -15.61 -43.06 0.43
C ILE A 858 -14.79 -44.33 0.19
N ASN A 859 -13.87 -44.26 -0.77
CA ASN A 859 -12.83 -45.26 -0.96
C ASN A 859 -11.58 -44.89 -0.17
N LEU A 860 -11.37 -45.55 0.98
CA LEU A 860 -10.20 -45.30 1.84
C LEU A 860 -8.86 -45.68 1.18
N GLN A 861 -8.88 -46.37 0.03
CA GLN A 861 -7.71 -46.77 -0.72
C GLN A 861 -7.61 -46.03 -2.08
N SER A 862 -8.43 -44.99 -2.30
CA SER A 862 -8.35 -44.13 -3.49
C SER A 862 -6.96 -43.53 -3.62
N GLN A 863 -6.43 -43.45 -4.84
CA GLN A 863 -5.12 -42.85 -5.10
C GLN A 863 -5.25 -41.35 -5.33
N SER A 864 -4.13 -40.62 -5.24
CA SER A 864 -4.14 -39.19 -5.52
C SER A 864 -4.35 -38.90 -7.02
N PRO A 865 -4.99 -37.77 -7.36
CA PRO A 865 -5.06 -37.28 -8.72
C PRO A 865 -3.69 -37.18 -9.37
N MET A 866 -3.62 -37.44 -10.68
CA MET A 866 -2.42 -37.21 -11.48
C MET A 866 -2.55 -35.86 -12.17
N VAL A 867 -1.83 -34.85 -11.64
CA VAL A 867 -1.88 -33.47 -12.12
C VAL A 867 -0.71 -33.18 -13.08
N GLU A 868 -0.99 -32.45 -14.16
CA GLU A 868 0.01 -31.96 -15.11
C GLU A 868 0.01 -30.42 -15.16
N ASN A 869 1.18 -29.79 -15.21
CA ASN A 869 1.30 -28.33 -15.20
C ASN A 869 0.72 -27.68 -16.47
N ASP A 870 0.21 -26.47 -16.33
CA ASP A 870 -0.36 -25.66 -17.38
C ASP A 870 0.55 -24.49 -17.78
N ALA A 871 0.44 -24.06 -19.04
CA ALA A 871 1.10 -22.86 -19.55
C ALA A 871 0.16 -22.04 -20.43
N VAL A 872 0.00 -20.76 -20.11
CA VAL A 872 -0.93 -19.86 -20.79
C VAL A 872 -0.32 -18.48 -21.04
N ALA A 873 -0.97 -17.66 -21.87
CA ALA A 873 -0.56 -16.29 -22.15
C ALA A 873 -1.75 -15.34 -22.28
N THR A 874 -1.58 -14.09 -21.87
CA THR A 874 -2.56 -13.01 -22.01
C THR A 874 -1.85 -11.67 -22.25
N LEU A 875 -2.63 -10.61 -22.46
CA LEU A 875 -2.16 -9.22 -22.55
C LEU A 875 -2.33 -8.51 -21.19
N PRO A 876 -1.59 -7.41 -20.93
CA PRO A 876 -1.76 -6.61 -19.72
C PRO A 876 -3.20 -6.13 -19.55
N GLY A 877 -3.76 -6.30 -18.35
CA GLY A 877 -5.13 -5.90 -18.03
C GLY A 877 -6.23 -6.75 -18.68
N VAL A 878 -5.89 -7.84 -19.38
CA VAL A 878 -6.86 -8.75 -20.00
C VAL A 878 -6.99 -10.02 -19.16
N GLU A 879 -8.20 -10.26 -18.65
CA GLU A 879 -8.52 -11.49 -17.94
C GLU A 879 -8.48 -12.72 -18.86
N LEU A 880 -8.11 -13.86 -18.29
CA LEU A 880 -8.02 -15.13 -18.98
C LEU A 880 -8.74 -16.23 -18.20
N GLN A 881 -9.63 -16.97 -18.86
CA GLN A 881 -10.25 -18.18 -18.31
C GLN A 881 -9.41 -19.41 -18.68
N ILE A 882 -9.16 -20.30 -17.72
CA ILE A 882 -8.25 -21.44 -17.81
C ILE A 882 -8.96 -22.68 -17.27
N ASP A 883 -9.03 -23.75 -18.07
CA ASP A 883 -9.47 -25.07 -17.62
C ASP A 883 -8.24 -25.89 -17.24
N VAL A 884 -7.83 -25.78 -15.96
CA VAL A 884 -6.61 -26.43 -15.44
C VAL A 884 -6.76 -27.94 -15.27
N LEU A 885 -7.98 -28.48 -15.30
CA LEU A 885 -8.21 -29.92 -15.12
C LEU A 885 -8.26 -30.67 -16.47
N ALA A 886 -8.11 -29.97 -17.60
CA ALA A 886 -8.30 -30.55 -18.93
C ALA A 886 -7.26 -31.63 -19.29
N ASN A 887 -6.06 -31.55 -18.71
CA ASN A 887 -4.94 -32.48 -18.85
C ASN A 887 -4.78 -33.42 -17.64
N ASP A 888 -5.58 -33.23 -16.58
CA ASP A 888 -5.52 -34.00 -15.35
C ASP A 888 -6.37 -35.27 -15.42
N ARG A 889 -6.04 -36.26 -14.58
CA ARG A 889 -6.77 -37.52 -14.51
C ARG A 889 -6.72 -38.16 -13.13
N ASP A 890 -7.80 -38.83 -12.78
CA ASP A 890 -7.86 -39.69 -11.60
C ASP A 890 -7.56 -41.17 -11.98
N PRO A 891 -6.73 -41.91 -11.21
CA PRO A 891 -6.44 -43.32 -11.50
C PRO A 891 -7.65 -44.26 -11.45
N GLU A 892 -8.63 -43.95 -10.60
CA GLU A 892 -9.87 -44.72 -10.44
C GLU A 892 -11.00 -44.21 -11.36
N GLY A 893 -10.80 -43.05 -12.00
CA GLY A 893 -11.76 -42.42 -12.90
C GLY A 893 -12.79 -41.55 -12.17
N GLU A 894 -12.50 -41.14 -10.93
CA GLU A 894 -13.31 -40.17 -10.20
C GLU A 894 -13.26 -38.79 -10.86
N LYS A 895 -14.31 -38.00 -10.64
CA LYS A 895 -14.39 -36.64 -11.19
C LYS A 895 -13.49 -35.72 -10.36
N LEU A 896 -12.55 -35.04 -11.03
CA LEU A 896 -11.71 -34.04 -10.39
C LEU A 896 -12.41 -32.68 -10.26
N THR A 897 -12.06 -31.97 -9.18
CA THR A 897 -12.40 -30.55 -8.96
C THR A 897 -11.18 -29.79 -8.44
N VAL A 898 -11.16 -28.47 -8.64
CA VAL A 898 -10.15 -27.58 -8.03
C VAL A 898 -10.61 -27.22 -6.62
N ASP A 899 -9.69 -27.29 -5.66
CA ASP A 899 -9.96 -27.00 -4.26
C ASP A 899 -8.71 -26.44 -3.55
N GLY A 900 -8.59 -25.11 -3.54
CA GLY A 900 -7.45 -24.36 -3.02
C GLY A 900 -6.60 -23.74 -4.13
N ILE A 901 -6.22 -22.47 -3.94
CA ILE A 901 -5.42 -21.68 -4.90
C ILE A 901 -4.36 -20.88 -4.12
N LEU A 902 -3.10 -20.98 -4.51
CA LEU A 902 -2.06 -20.03 -4.08
C LEU A 902 -1.95 -18.92 -5.12
N GLN A 903 -2.22 -17.70 -4.70
CA GLN A 903 -2.23 -16.54 -5.59
C GLN A 903 -0.86 -16.27 -6.19
N PRO A 904 -0.80 -15.79 -7.45
CA PRO A 904 0.45 -15.37 -8.06
C PRO A 904 1.00 -14.09 -7.42
N ARG A 905 2.27 -13.77 -7.74
CA ARG A 905 2.88 -12.48 -7.34
C ARG A 905 2.29 -11.30 -8.13
N ASN A 906 1.93 -11.49 -9.39
CA ASN A 906 1.58 -10.39 -10.30
C ASN A 906 0.18 -10.49 -10.91
N GLY A 907 -0.75 -11.08 -10.18
CA GLY A 907 -2.15 -11.13 -10.55
C GLY A 907 -3.01 -11.73 -9.46
N GLN A 908 -4.28 -11.95 -9.80
CA GLN A 908 -5.25 -12.62 -8.96
C GLN A 908 -5.93 -13.74 -9.74
N VAL A 909 -6.21 -14.85 -9.07
CA VAL A 909 -6.87 -16.02 -9.63
C VAL A 909 -8.12 -16.32 -8.81
N TYR A 910 -9.21 -16.56 -9.53
CA TYR A 910 -10.51 -16.87 -8.94
C TYR A 910 -11.05 -18.18 -9.50
N LEU A 911 -11.58 -19.04 -8.63
CA LEU A 911 -12.35 -20.22 -9.04
C LEU A 911 -13.74 -19.80 -9.53
N ASN A 912 -14.14 -20.29 -10.69
CA ASN A 912 -15.47 -20.07 -11.26
C ASN A 912 -16.43 -21.21 -10.91
N ALA A 913 -17.73 -20.93 -10.95
CA ALA A 913 -18.77 -21.91 -10.63
C ALA A 913 -18.79 -23.13 -11.58
N ASP A 914 -18.18 -23.04 -12.76
CA ASP A 914 -18.04 -24.13 -13.72
C ASP A 914 -16.78 -25.01 -13.49
N GLY A 915 -15.95 -24.66 -12.51
CA GLY A 915 -14.70 -25.35 -12.17
C GLY A 915 -13.45 -24.82 -12.89
N THR A 916 -13.60 -23.86 -13.82
CA THR A 916 -12.46 -23.18 -14.46
C THR A 916 -11.89 -22.08 -13.55
N LEU A 917 -10.68 -21.61 -13.85
CA LEU A 917 -10.03 -20.50 -13.16
C LEU A 917 -10.04 -19.23 -14.02
N THR A 918 -10.24 -18.06 -13.42
CA THR A 918 -10.00 -16.76 -14.06
C THR A 918 -8.73 -16.15 -13.50
N TYR A 919 -7.72 -15.93 -14.34
CA TYR A 919 -6.54 -15.12 -14.03
C TYR A 919 -6.75 -13.68 -14.48
N ARG A 920 -6.45 -12.73 -13.59
CA ARG A 920 -6.42 -11.29 -13.85
C ARG A 920 -5.02 -10.76 -13.54
N PRO A 921 -4.25 -10.29 -14.53
CA PRO A 921 -2.97 -9.62 -14.27
C PRO A 921 -3.14 -8.40 -13.37
N SER A 922 -2.16 -8.14 -12.50
CA SER A 922 -2.10 -6.88 -11.75
C SER A 922 -2.01 -5.69 -12.70
N ILE A 923 -2.51 -4.53 -12.27
CA ILE A 923 -2.54 -3.31 -13.08
C ILE A 923 -1.12 -2.98 -13.57
N GLU A 924 -1.00 -2.74 -14.88
CA GLU A 924 0.26 -2.40 -15.58
C GLU A 924 1.34 -3.48 -15.62
N PHE A 925 1.09 -4.67 -15.08
CA PHE A 925 2.08 -5.74 -15.08
C PHE A 925 2.33 -6.30 -16.49
N GLN A 926 3.62 -6.57 -16.78
CA GLN A 926 4.10 -7.31 -17.94
C GLN A 926 5.21 -8.25 -17.47
N GLY A 927 5.24 -9.48 -17.99
CA GLY A 927 6.26 -10.46 -17.63
C GLY A 927 5.70 -11.87 -17.43
N SER A 928 6.46 -12.69 -16.70
CA SER A 928 6.04 -14.03 -16.31
C SER A 928 5.42 -13.99 -14.91
N ASP A 929 4.38 -14.79 -14.73
CA ASP A 929 3.71 -14.98 -13.46
C ASP A 929 3.42 -16.46 -13.25
N GLU A 930 3.19 -16.87 -12.00
CA GLU A 930 2.97 -18.27 -11.66
C GLU A 930 2.05 -18.39 -10.46
N PHE A 931 1.10 -19.32 -10.54
CA PHE A 931 0.22 -19.66 -9.42
C PHE A 931 0.05 -21.17 -9.31
N HIS A 932 -0.46 -21.63 -8.17
CA HIS A 932 -0.68 -23.04 -7.90
C HIS A 932 -2.14 -23.32 -7.56
N TYR A 933 -2.60 -24.53 -7.88
CA TYR A 933 -3.90 -25.04 -7.49
C TYR A 933 -3.78 -26.45 -6.92
N TRP A 934 -4.81 -26.93 -6.22
CA TRP A 934 -4.93 -28.35 -5.90
C TRP A 934 -6.12 -28.96 -6.63
N ALA A 935 -5.89 -30.08 -7.30
CA ALA A 935 -6.94 -30.97 -7.78
C ALA A 935 -7.27 -32.00 -6.70
N THR A 936 -8.56 -32.29 -6.52
CA THR A 936 -9.06 -33.31 -5.58
C THR A 936 -9.98 -34.30 -6.27
N ASP A 937 -9.93 -35.56 -5.83
CA ASP A 937 -10.84 -36.64 -6.24
C ASP A 937 -12.12 -36.70 -5.37
N GLY A 938 -12.24 -35.82 -4.37
CA GLY A 938 -13.33 -35.82 -3.39
C GLY A 938 -13.26 -36.97 -2.38
N GLN A 939 -12.20 -37.79 -2.42
CA GLN A 939 -11.96 -38.90 -1.49
C GLN A 939 -10.87 -38.57 -0.46
N GLY A 940 -10.52 -37.29 -0.33
CA GLY A 940 -9.52 -36.77 0.62
C GLY A 940 -8.09 -36.82 0.07
N ASN A 941 -7.91 -37.01 -1.24
CA ASN A 941 -6.61 -36.95 -1.88
C ASN A 941 -6.47 -35.65 -2.70
N TYR A 942 -5.33 -34.99 -2.55
CA TYR A 942 -5.02 -33.72 -3.22
C TYR A 942 -3.72 -33.84 -3.99
N SER A 943 -3.64 -33.17 -5.13
CA SER A 943 -2.40 -33.04 -5.90
C SER A 943 -2.26 -31.63 -6.43
N LYS A 944 -1.06 -31.09 -6.29
CA LYS A 944 -0.76 -29.69 -6.58
C LYS A 944 -0.32 -29.54 -8.04
N GLY A 945 -0.93 -28.61 -8.75
CA GLY A 945 -0.54 -28.21 -10.11
C GLY A 945 0.07 -26.82 -10.14
N ILE A 946 0.87 -26.56 -11.17
CA ILE A 946 1.48 -25.24 -11.44
C ILE A 946 0.91 -24.69 -12.73
N VAL A 947 0.54 -23.41 -12.72
CA VAL A 947 0.16 -22.68 -13.93
C VAL A 947 1.15 -21.56 -14.18
N SER A 948 1.91 -21.66 -15.26
CA SER A 948 2.79 -20.58 -15.73
C SER A 948 2.04 -19.65 -16.68
N VAL A 949 2.05 -18.35 -16.39
CA VAL A 949 1.37 -17.33 -17.19
C VAL A 949 2.38 -16.37 -17.80
N ARG A 950 2.25 -16.08 -19.10
CA ARG A 950 3.01 -15.02 -19.77
C ARG A 950 2.11 -13.83 -20.11
N VAL A 951 2.39 -12.67 -19.51
CA VAL A 951 1.73 -11.39 -19.79
C VAL A 951 2.63 -10.59 -20.72
N GLY A 952 2.37 -10.67 -22.03
CA GLY A 952 3.22 -10.06 -23.07
C GLY A 952 2.57 -8.87 -23.76
N SER A 953 3.38 -7.95 -24.28
CA SER A 953 2.95 -6.83 -25.11
C SER A 953 2.62 -7.22 -26.55
#